data_AF-A0A6N6N796-F1
#
_entry.id   AF-A0A6N6N796-F1
#
_cell.length_a   1.000
_cell.length_b   1.000
_cell.length_c   1.000
_cell.angle_alpha   90.00
_cell.angle_beta   90.00
_cell.angle_gamma   90.00
#
_symmetry.space_group_name_H-M   'P 1'
#
loop_
_entity.id
_entity.type
_entity.pdbx_description
1 polymer ?
#
loop_
_entity_poly.entity_id
_entity_poly.type
_entity_poly.pdbx_seq_one_letter_code
_entity_poly.pdbx_strand_id
1 'polypeptide(L)'
;MNNTRFGHTVRLSLAALTLLAAVALFGCTAGMSSWTQRAMKSADMLSTADLMVEADKAWAEKEYQAAELYYGNALDRQDLSAPLRTLAQSRLGLSAYHNGHYHQAMTSLEKWANLDINAVSRWDWQQAYLDTADALGRHKRLENHRAWALEQTGLPWQTRQNMARWYSDYYMAERNWEKALSVLDAFYAKAPDRMARVNFEHAYLAGLKEYDQGPLSALSRYVTASNRYTFPYALVSFERSLREADDKKKWGAVWRNMHGIAANASLEDRTGLIETLQELEARYGLPRIGIALALPMTGPYAKVGTRILRGAGVGQWRQSGIGDEVDIRVINTAAPGWIERLDALPSHFSLVGGPLRVQAFKDLLASDKCDSILKKRAFFTFLPGLGEKEEGRIAWRFFTSREDEVRSLVRMAVDRLGIRDFAVFYPEEKFGRAMSRTFYNEAAPLGAHIRGMQSYPPRELTSWNRHIAKLLNVPDNFSENKEAPLPIPDFGAVFIPDGWSQAQNLLPNFFFYEAEQLVFLGPGLWSRALDRAKGIEEQYYKLAICPGAWWSGSDGALALQDALTEEGLGRADFWVALGFDFVRFASRMGVLPSGWTADKVNERIAHAQTMDFSMAALSWDGEGMASQELFLFSPTRHGKTVCNVETIKARVEKATARRLRRAEIYEERQAEEKAAASAQ
;
A
#
# COMPACT_ATOMS: atom_id res chain seq x y z
N MET A 1 -14.28 -64.83 3.97
CA MET A 1 -13.46 -65.20 5.14
C MET A 1 -13.45 -63.96 6.05
N ASN A 2 -14.04 -63.89 7.24
CA ASN A 2 -14.39 -64.92 8.23
C ASN A 2 -15.77 -64.66 8.87
N ASN A 3 -16.46 -65.78 9.08
CA ASN A 3 -17.61 -65.98 9.95
C ASN A 3 -17.24 -65.81 11.43
N THR A 4 -18.19 -65.37 12.26
CA THR A 4 -18.57 -66.10 13.49
C THR A 4 -19.95 -65.66 13.99
N ARG A 5 -20.86 -66.65 14.13
CA ARG A 5 -22.15 -66.61 14.83
C ARG A 5 -22.00 -67.17 16.25
N PHE A 6 -22.73 -66.62 17.21
CA PHE A 6 -23.41 -67.27 18.36
C PHE A 6 -24.42 -66.20 18.85
N GLY A 7 -25.72 -66.40 19.10
CA GLY A 7 -26.49 -67.61 19.35
C GLY A 7 -26.93 -67.66 20.82
N HIS A 8 -27.91 -66.86 21.25
CA HIS A 8 -28.63 -67.09 22.51
C HIS A 8 -30.12 -66.77 22.40
N THR A 9 -30.91 -67.84 22.53
CA THR A 9 -32.35 -67.89 22.80
C THR A 9 -32.64 -67.41 24.22
N VAL A 10 -33.62 -66.52 24.40
CA VAL A 10 -34.24 -66.24 25.71
C VAL A 10 -35.74 -66.50 25.63
N ARG A 11 -36.18 -67.31 26.59
CA ARG A 11 -37.54 -67.82 26.81
C ARG A 11 -38.52 -66.68 27.08
N LEU A 12 -39.66 -66.70 26.38
CA LEU A 12 -40.86 -65.94 26.70
C LEU A 12 -41.40 -66.37 28.07
N SER A 13 -41.41 -65.46 29.04
CA SER A 13 -42.15 -65.61 30.29
C SER A 13 -43.57 -65.05 30.11
N LEU A 14 -44.54 -65.84 30.57
CA LEU A 14 -46.00 -65.66 30.48
C LEU A 14 -46.57 -64.38 31.13
N ALA A 15 -45.72 -63.46 31.60
CA ALA A 15 -46.12 -62.20 32.24
C ALA A 15 -46.30 -61.03 31.26
N ALA A 16 -45.84 -61.16 30.00
CA ALA A 16 -45.97 -60.12 28.98
C ALA A 16 -47.33 -60.10 28.27
N LEU A 17 -48.13 -61.16 28.40
CA LEU A 17 -49.43 -61.27 27.71
C LEU A 17 -50.63 -60.75 28.50
N THR A 18 -50.49 -60.49 29.81
CA THR A 18 -51.57 -59.90 30.63
C THR A 18 -51.51 -58.36 30.70
N LEU A 19 -50.37 -57.75 30.37
CA LEU A 19 -50.25 -56.28 30.24
C LEU A 19 -50.66 -55.75 28.85
N LEU A 20 -50.71 -56.61 27.83
CA LEU A 20 -51.18 -56.26 26.48
C LEU A 20 -52.71 -56.32 26.33
N ALA A 21 -53.42 -56.96 27.25
CA ALA A 21 -54.90 -57.01 27.24
C ALA A 21 -55.57 -55.88 28.04
N ALA A 22 -54.84 -55.19 28.94
CA ALA A 22 -55.38 -54.05 29.71
C ALA A 22 -55.16 -52.68 29.02
N VAL A 23 -54.31 -52.61 27.99
CA VAL A 23 -54.07 -51.39 27.20
C VAL A 23 -55.07 -51.23 26.04
N ALA A 24 -55.84 -52.27 25.72
CA ALA A 24 -56.80 -52.24 24.61
C ALA A 24 -58.18 -51.62 24.96
N LEU A 25 -58.43 -51.19 26.20
CA LEU A 25 -59.74 -50.64 26.60
C LEU A 25 -59.73 -49.29 27.33
N PHE A 26 -58.59 -48.67 27.63
CA PHE A 26 -58.52 -47.33 28.25
C PHE A 26 -57.27 -46.54 27.83
N GLY A 27 -57.08 -46.32 26.53
CA GLY A 27 -55.82 -45.78 26.01
C GLY A 27 -55.92 -44.79 24.86
N CYS A 28 -56.89 -43.86 24.87
CA CYS A 28 -56.96 -42.75 23.91
C CYS A 28 -57.23 -41.40 24.59
N THR A 29 -56.57 -41.07 25.70
CA THR A 29 -56.74 -39.74 26.36
C THR A 29 -55.51 -39.22 27.12
N ALA A 30 -54.37 -39.90 27.11
CA ALA A 30 -53.19 -39.44 27.85
C ALA A 30 -52.37 -38.44 27.02
N GLY A 31 -52.73 -37.16 27.11
CA GLY A 31 -52.01 -36.05 26.48
C GLY A 31 -52.85 -34.81 26.17
N MET A 32 -54.19 -34.91 26.25
CA MET A 32 -55.09 -33.78 26.00
C MET A 32 -55.29 -32.94 27.27
N SER A 33 -55.23 -31.62 27.14
CA SER A 33 -55.57 -30.72 28.24
C SER A 33 -57.04 -30.93 28.68
N SER A 34 -57.34 -30.69 29.96
CA SER A 34 -58.72 -30.78 30.48
C SER A 34 -59.70 -29.85 29.76
N TRP A 35 -59.17 -28.81 29.10
CA TRP A 35 -59.94 -27.89 28.27
C TRP A 35 -60.26 -28.49 26.91
N THR A 36 -59.32 -29.17 26.25
CA THR A 36 -59.54 -29.88 24.97
C THR A 36 -60.59 -30.99 25.09
N GLN A 37 -60.63 -31.70 26.23
CA GLN A 37 -61.67 -32.70 26.50
C GLN A 37 -63.07 -32.09 26.75
N ARG A 38 -63.14 -30.88 27.31
CA ARG A 38 -64.40 -30.10 27.42
C ARG A 38 -64.85 -29.58 26.05
N ALA A 39 -63.92 -29.06 25.26
CA ALA A 39 -64.14 -28.55 23.90
C ALA A 39 -64.68 -29.62 22.95
N MET A 40 -64.17 -30.85 23.02
CA MET A 40 -64.67 -31.98 22.21
C MET A 40 -66.12 -32.35 22.54
N LYS A 41 -66.50 -32.39 23.83
CA LYS A 41 -67.88 -32.71 24.23
C LYS A 41 -68.87 -31.59 23.96
N SER A 42 -68.41 -30.33 23.87
CA SER A 42 -69.27 -29.20 23.49
C SER A 42 -69.44 -29.09 21.98
N ALA A 43 -68.38 -29.28 21.18
CA ALA A 43 -68.40 -29.03 19.73
C ALA A 43 -69.52 -29.78 18.98
N ASP A 44 -69.78 -31.04 19.32
CA ASP A 44 -70.83 -31.85 18.68
C ASP A 44 -72.25 -31.38 19.03
N MET A 45 -72.43 -30.71 20.17
CA MET A 45 -73.73 -30.22 20.65
C MET A 45 -73.98 -28.74 20.32
N LEU A 46 -72.98 -28.01 19.82
CA LEU A 46 -73.12 -26.61 19.45
C LEU A 46 -73.84 -26.45 18.10
N SER A 47 -74.67 -25.40 17.99
CA SER A 47 -75.20 -24.97 16.71
C SER A 47 -74.05 -24.51 15.79
N THR A 48 -74.26 -24.50 14.47
CA THR A 48 -73.25 -24.02 13.52
C THR A 48 -72.79 -22.59 13.84
N ALA A 49 -73.69 -21.74 14.34
CA ALA A 49 -73.37 -20.37 14.75
C ALA A 49 -72.48 -20.34 16.01
N ASP A 50 -72.85 -21.07 17.06
CA ASP A 50 -72.07 -21.08 18.32
C ASP A 50 -70.71 -21.75 18.13
N LEU A 51 -70.64 -22.77 17.26
CA LEU A 51 -69.40 -23.45 16.91
C LEU A 51 -68.41 -22.50 16.22
N MET A 52 -68.90 -21.64 15.30
CA MET A 52 -68.06 -20.62 14.66
C MET A 52 -67.59 -19.55 15.65
N VAL A 53 -68.42 -19.17 16.63
CA VAL A 53 -68.03 -18.22 17.69
C VAL A 53 -66.91 -18.77 18.56
N GLU A 54 -67.02 -20.01 19.03
CA GLU A 54 -65.96 -20.65 19.83
C GLU A 54 -64.70 -20.90 18.99
N ALA A 55 -64.83 -21.22 17.69
CA ALA A 55 -63.69 -21.36 16.79
C ALA A 55 -62.91 -20.05 16.61
N ASP A 56 -63.62 -18.95 16.33
CA ASP A 56 -63.01 -17.62 16.16
C ASP A 56 -62.36 -17.13 17.47
N LYS A 57 -62.97 -17.43 18.62
CA LYS A 57 -62.38 -17.13 19.93
C LYS A 57 -61.07 -17.90 20.15
N ALA A 58 -61.09 -19.21 19.97
CA ALA A 58 -59.90 -20.04 20.11
C ALA A 58 -58.78 -19.60 19.17
N TRP A 59 -59.12 -19.22 17.94
CA TRP A 59 -58.17 -18.65 16.99
C TRP A 59 -57.56 -17.33 17.48
N ALA A 60 -58.40 -16.40 17.97
CA ALA A 60 -57.94 -15.10 18.48
C ALA A 60 -57.02 -15.25 19.69
N GLU A 61 -57.28 -16.24 20.54
CA GLU A 61 -56.48 -16.59 21.72
C GLU A 61 -55.21 -17.42 21.36
N LYS A 62 -55.00 -17.72 20.07
CA LYS A 62 -53.90 -18.57 19.55
C LYS A 62 -53.92 -20.00 20.11
N GLU A 63 -55.09 -20.49 20.50
CA GLU A 63 -55.31 -21.86 20.96
C GLU A 63 -55.55 -22.77 19.75
N TYR A 64 -54.49 -22.95 18.95
CA TYR A 64 -54.57 -23.60 17.63
C TYR A 64 -55.13 -25.03 17.68
N GLN A 65 -54.93 -25.77 18.77
CA GLN A 65 -55.49 -27.12 18.94
C GLN A 65 -57.02 -27.12 18.96
N ALA A 66 -57.65 -26.17 19.65
CA ALA A 66 -59.11 -26.08 19.65
C ALA A 66 -59.66 -25.34 18.43
N ALA A 67 -58.94 -24.34 17.92
CA ALA A 67 -59.30 -23.72 16.65
C ALA A 67 -59.37 -24.78 15.54
N GLU A 68 -58.37 -25.67 15.45
CA GLU A 68 -58.36 -26.78 14.50
C GLU A 68 -59.57 -27.72 14.69
N LEU A 69 -59.88 -28.10 15.92
CA LEU A 69 -61.03 -28.95 16.24
C LEU A 69 -62.36 -28.29 15.83
N TYR A 70 -62.60 -27.06 16.28
CA TYR A 70 -63.87 -26.38 16.06
C TYR A 70 -64.09 -26.02 14.59
N TYR A 71 -63.09 -25.51 13.87
CA TYR A 71 -63.23 -25.26 12.43
C TYR A 71 -63.33 -26.55 11.61
N GLY A 72 -62.67 -27.63 12.04
CA GLY A 72 -62.85 -28.96 11.45
C GLY A 72 -64.30 -29.40 11.51
N ASN A 73 -64.88 -29.39 12.71
CA ASN A 73 -66.29 -29.73 12.94
C ASN A 73 -67.26 -28.78 12.20
N ALA A 74 -66.92 -27.49 12.10
CA ALA A 74 -67.75 -26.52 11.37
C ALA A 74 -67.81 -26.83 9.87
N LEU A 75 -66.69 -27.26 9.26
CA LEU A 75 -66.64 -27.57 7.83
C LEU A 75 -67.48 -28.80 7.43
N ASP A 76 -67.74 -29.70 8.39
CA ASP A 76 -68.61 -30.87 8.23
C ASP A 76 -70.12 -30.51 8.26
N ARG A 77 -70.47 -29.29 8.70
CA ARG A 77 -71.86 -28.82 8.71
C ARG A 77 -72.34 -28.43 7.31
N GLN A 78 -73.51 -28.93 6.92
CA GLN A 78 -74.09 -28.68 5.59
C GLN A 78 -74.67 -27.27 5.44
N ASP A 79 -75.11 -26.68 6.54
CA ASP A 79 -75.70 -25.33 6.65
C ASP A 79 -74.64 -24.21 6.73
N LEU A 80 -73.33 -24.54 6.72
CA LEU A 80 -72.26 -23.55 6.74
C LEU A 80 -72.22 -22.77 5.42
N SER A 81 -72.47 -21.46 5.50
CA SER A 81 -72.47 -20.55 4.36
C SER A 81 -71.11 -20.50 3.64
N ALA A 82 -71.10 -20.17 2.36
CA ALA A 82 -69.88 -20.14 1.56
C ALA A 82 -68.78 -19.20 2.12
N PRO A 83 -69.07 -17.96 2.58
CA PRO A 83 -68.04 -17.09 3.17
C PRO A 83 -67.44 -17.67 4.45
N LEU A 84 -68.27 -18.26 5.32
CA LEU A 84 -67.80 -18.89 6.57
C LEU A 84 -67.01 -20.17 6.28
N ARG A 85 -67.37 -20.91 5.22
CA ARG A 85 -66.61 -22.07 4.76
C ARG A 85 -65.20 -21.68 4.31
N THR A 86 -65.04 -20.59 3.56
CA THR A 86 -63.71 -20.08 3.17
C THR A 86 -62.90 -19.65 4.40
N LEU A 87 -63.51 -18.92 5.34
CA LEU A 87 -62.87 -18.53 6.60
C LEU A 87 -62.43 -19.75 7.40
N ALA A 88 -63.34 -20.69 7.68
CA ALA A 88 -63.06 -21.90 8.44
C ALA A 88 -61.97 -22.73 7.77
N GLN A 89 -61.98 -22.84 6.44
CA GLN A 89 -60.95 -23.56 5.69
C GLN A 89 -59.56 -22.93 5.83
N SER A 90 -59.49 -21.59 5.81
CA SER A 90 -58.24 -20.85 6.02
C SER A 90 -57.68 -21.06 7.43
N ARG A 91 -58.55 -20.93 8.44
CA ARG A 91 -58.19 -21.02 9.85
C ARG A 91 -57.84 -22.45 10.25
N LEU A 92 -58.52 -23.44 9.70
CA LEU A 92 -58.17 -24.85 9.88
C LEU A 92 -56.75 -25.13 9.36
N GLY A 93 -56.44 -24.69 8.15
CA GLY A 93 -55.11 -24.92 7.55
C GLY A 93 -53.98 -24.29 8.33
N LEU A 94 -54.15 -23.04 8.76
CA LEU A 94 -53.15 -22.33 9.57
C LEU A 94 -53.03 -22.92 10.98
N SER A 95 -54.14 -23.33 11.60
CA SER A 95 -54.11 -23.96 12.94
C SER A 95 -53.42 -25.32 12.89
N ALA A 96 -53.75 -26.15 11.90
CA ALA A 96 -53.09 -27.44 11.67
C ALA A 96 -51.58 -27.26 11.41
N TYR A 97 -51.18 -26.23 10.67
CA TYR A 97 -49.78 -25.87 10.48
C TYR A 97 -49.09 -25.56 11.82
N HIS A 98 -49.68 -24.71 12.65
CA HIS A 98 -49.11 -24.37 13.97
C HIS A 98 -49.06 -25.57 14.93
N ASN A 99 -49.96 -26.54 14.79
CA ASN A 99 -49.95 -27.78 15.57
C ASN A 99 -49.01 -28.86 15.02
N GLY A 100 -48.38 -28.63 13.86
CA GLY A 100 -47.53 -29.63 13.20
C GLY A 100 -48.30 -30.75 12.48
N HIS A 101 -49.61 -30.61 12.29
CA HIS A 101 -50.46 -31.55 11.55
C HIS A 101 -50.37 -31.31 10.03
N TYR A 102 -49.19 -31.51 9.46
CA TYR A 102 -48.84 -31.07 8.11
C TYR A 102 -49.71 -31.67 6.97
N HIS A 103 -50.18 -32.90 7.09
CA HIS A 103 -51.10 -33.48 6.08
C HIS A 103 -52.45 -32.74 6.05
N GLN A 104 -52.99 -32.39 7.22
CA GLN A 104 -54.24 -31.64 7.35
C GLN A 104 -54.06 -30.18 6.94
N ALA A 105 -52.92 -29.58 7.31
CA ALA A 105 -52.54 -28.26 6.88
C ALA A 105 -52.49 -28.16 5.34
N MET A 106 -51.76 -29.06 4.67
CA MET A 106 -51.63 -29.07 3.20
C MET A 106 -53.01 -29.20 2.53
N THR A 107 -53.80 -30.19 2.94
CA THR A 107 -55.16 -30.41 2.41
C THR A 107 -56.03 -29.16 2.56
N SER A 108 -55.95 -28.52 3.73
CA SER A 108 -56.78 -27.36 4.05
C SER A 108 -56.35 -26.10 3.31
N LEU A 109 -55.04 -25.88 3.18
CA LEU A 109 -54.47 -24.76 2.43
C LEU A 109 -54.79 -24.84 0.93
N GLU A 110 -54.73 -26.04 0.34
CA GLU A 110 -55.14 -26.28 -1.06
C GLU A 110 -56.63 -25.98 -1.26
N LYS A 111 -57.50 -26.47 -0.36
CA LYS A 111 -58.93 -26.15 -0.39
C LYS A 111 -59.18 -24.66 -0.26
N TRP A 112 -58.47 -23.99 0.65
CA TRP A 112 -58.57 -22.54 0.81
C TRP A 112 -58.19 -21.80 -0.49
N ALA A 113 -57.08 -22.18 -1.13
CA ALA A 113 -56.65 -21.59 -2.40
C ALA A 113 -57.65 -21.82 -3.56
N ASN A 114 -58.40 -22.92 -3.54
CA ASN A 114 -59.47 -23.18 -4.51
C ASN A 114 -60.74 -22.37 -4.23
N LEU A 115 -61.03 -22.03 -2.97
CA LEU A 115 -62.18 -21.23 -2.56
C LEU A 115 -61.94 -19.72 -2.72
N ASP A 116 -60.70 -19.28 -2.53
CA ASP A 116 -60.28 -17.89 -2.65
C ASP A 116 -58.96 -17.81 -3.40
N ILE A 117 -59.01 -17.34 -4.65
CA ILE A 117 -57.84 -17.21 -5.51
C ILE A 117 -56.80 -16.22 -4.95
N ASN A 118 -57.21 -15.30 -4.06
CA ASN A 118 -56.29 -14.35 -3.43
C ASN A 118 -55.60 -14.92 -2.20
N ALA A 119 -55.97 -16.12 -1.74
CA ALA A 119 -55.34 -16.77 -0.59
C ALA A 119 -53.83 -16.91 -0.78
N VAL A 120 -53.40 -17.31 -1.98
CA VAL A 120 -51.98 -17.50 -2.33
C VAL A 120 -51.21 -16.17 -2.35
N SER A 121 -51.87 -15.02 -2.41
CA SER A 121 -51.21 -13.71 -2.35
C SER A 121 -50.73 -13.36 -0.93
N ARG A 122 -51.27 -14.04 0.09
CA ARG A 122 -50.96 -13.76 1.49
C ARG A 122 -49.70 -14.49 1.95
N TRP A 123 -48.85 -13.78 2.70
CA TRP A 123 -47.63 -14.38 3.24
C TRP A 123 -47.91 -15.49 4.26
N ASP A 124 -48.93 -15.36 5.11
CA ASP A 124 -49.28 -16.38 6.09
C ASP A 124 -49.67 -17.72 5.45
N TRP A 125 -50.43 -17.68 4.35
CA TRP A 125 -50.71 -18.86 3.53
C TRP A 125 -49.42 -19.46 2.96
N GLN A 126 -48.56 -18.61 2.38
CA GLN A 126 -47.34 -19.05 1.70
C GLN A 126 -46.33 -19.67 2.66
N GLN A 127 -46.10 -19.04 3.80
CA GLN A 127 -45.25 -19.58 4.85
C GLN A 127 -45.76 -20.94 5.32
N ALA A 128 -47.05 -21.05 5.67
CA ALA A 128 -47.64 -22.30 6.11
C ALA A 128 -47.53 -23.40 5.03
N TYR A 129 -47.76 -23.06 3.76
CA TYR A 129 -47.64 -23.99 2.65
C TYR A 129 -46.19 -24.48 2.43
N LEU A 130 -45.23 -23.55 2.44
CA LEU A 130 -43.81 -23.86 2.22
C LEU A 130 -43.25 -24.74 3.34
N ASP A 131 -43.47 -24.35 4.60
CA ASP A 131 -43.05 -25.12 5.78
C ASP A 131 -43.70 -26.51 5.81
N THR A 132 -44.98 -26.59 5.47
CA THR A 132 -45.70 -27.88 5.39
C THR A 132 -45.16 -28.75 4.27
N ALA A 133 -44.86 -28.18 3.10
CA ALA A 133 -44.30 -28.94 1.99
C ALA A 133 -42.89 -29.47 2.30
N ASP A 134 -42.09 -28.68 3.01
CA ASP A 134 -40.76 -29.07 3.49
C ASP A 134 -40.84 -30.20 4.53
N ALA A 135 -41.67 -30.04 5.56
CA ALA A 135 -41.87 -31.05 6.60
C ALA A 135 -42.38 -32.39 6.05
N LEU A 136 -43.10 -32.37 4.92
CA LEU A 136 -43.58 -33.56 4.21
C LEU A 136 -42.60 -34.10 3.15
N GLY A 137 -41.38 -33.54 3.03
CA GLY A 137 -40.35 -33.97 2.09
C GLY A 137 -40.73 -33.79 0.62
N ARG A 138 -41.57 -32.79 0.29
CA ARG A 138 -42.11 -32.59 -1.07
C ARG A 138 -41.19 -31.74 -1.96
N HIS A 139 -39.92 -32.11 -2.07
CA HIS A 139 -38.89 -31.31 -2.78
C HIS A 139 -39.27 -30.89 -4.21
N LYS A 140 -39.80 -31.82 -5.03
CA LYS A 140 -40.23 -31.50 -6.41
C LYS A 140 -41.36 -30.47 -6.43
N ARG A 141 -42.23 -30.49 -5.43
CA ARG A 141 -43.34 -29.54 -5.30
C ARG A 141 -42.84 -28.15 -4.92
N LEU A 142 -41.84 -28.07 -4.03
CA LEU A 142 -41.15 -26.83 -3.68
C LEU A 142 -40.41 -26.25 -4.90
N GLU A 143 -39.70 -27.07 -5.69
CA GLU A 143 -39.01 -26.58 -6.89
C GLU A 143 -40.00 -26.01 -7.93
N ASN A 144 -41.12 -26.70 -8.17
CA ASN A 144 -42.17 -26.21 -9.07
C ASN A 144 -42.81 -24.93 -8.54
N HIS A 145 -43.09 -24.86 -7.24
CA HIS A 145 -43.67 -23.66 -6.63
C HIS A 145 -42.72 -22.47 -6.71
N ARG A 146 -41.41 -22.67 -6.46
CA ARG A 146 -40.39 -21.62 -6.63
C ARG A 146 -40.40 -21.06 -8.05
N ALA A 147 -40.41 -21.94 -9.06
CA ALA A 147 -40.43 -21.53 -10.46
C ALA A 147 -41.70 -20.73 -10.80
N TRP A 148 -42.86 -21.17 -10.29
CA TRP A 148 -44.12 -20.44 -10.42
C TRP A 148 -44.06 -19.06 -9.74
N ALA A 149 -43.61 -18.99 -8.48
CA ALA A 149 -43.54 -17.74 -7.72
C ALA A 149 -42.58 -16.71 -8.33
N LEU A 150 -41.51 -17.18 -8.97
CA LEU A 150 -40.56 -16.33 -9.68
C LEU A 150 -41.21 -15.60 -10.86
N GLU A 151 -42.10 -16.27 -11.60
CA GLU A 151 -42.74 -15.71 -12.80
C GLU A 151 -44.12 -15.09 -12.53
N GLN A 152 -44.71 -15.31 -11.35
CA GLN A 152 -46.05 -14.85 -11.04
C GLN A 152 -46.08 -13.36 -10.66
N THR A 153 -46.41 -12.50 -11.61
CA THR A 153 -46.52 -11.04 -11.42
C THR A 153 -47.77 -10.62 -10.65
N GLY A 154 -48.79 -11.49 -10.54
CA GLY A 154 -50.01 -11.21 -9.77
C GLY A 154 -49.82 -11.28 -8.24
N LEU A 155 -48.70 -11.83 -7.76
CA LEU A 155 -48.41 -11.88 -6.33
C LEU A 155 -47.83 -10.54 -5.85
N PRO A 156 -48.22 -10.06 -4.64
CA PRO A 156 -47.58 -8.90 -4.03
C PRO A 156 -46.06 -9.09 -3.93
N TRP A 157 -45.30 -8.05 -4.27
CA TRP A 157 -43.84 -8.11 -4.25
C TRP A 157 -43.29 -8.53 -2.88
N GLN A 158 -43.85 -7.99 -1.79
CA GLN A 158 -43.42 -8.36 -0.44
C GLN A 158 -43.54 -9.87 -0.17
N THR A 159 -44.62 -10.50 -0.64
CA THR A 159 -44.82 -11.95 -0.54
C THR A 159 -43.75 -12.70 -1.33
N ARG A 160 -43.46 -12.27 -2.56
CA ARG A 160 -42.40 -12.86 -3.41
C ARG A 160 -41.00 -12.70 -2.80
N GLN A 161 -40.71 -11.55 -2.20
CA GLN A 161 -39.44 -11.30 -1.49
C GLN A 161 -39.30 -12.22 -0.27
N ASN A 162 -40.37 -12.39 0.52
CA ASN A 162 -40.36 -13.30 1.67
C ASN A 162 -40.17 -14.77 1.22
N MET A 163 -40.79 -15.17 0.10
CA MET A 163 -40.54 -16.50 -0.49
C MET A 163 -39.08 -16.67 -0.92
N ALA A 164 -38.48 -15.67 -1.56
CA ALA A 164 -37.08 -15.72 -1.99
C ALA A 164 -36.14 -15.96 -0.80
N ARG A 165 -36.39 -15.27 0.33
CA ARG A 165 -35.66 -15.49 1.58
C ARG A 165 -35.90 -16.90 2.12
N TRP A 166 -37.14 -17.35 2.19
CA TRP A 166 -37.48 -18.70 2.65
C TRP A 166 -36.75 -19.77 1.81
N TYR A 167 -36.76 -19.65 0.47
CA TYR A 167 -36.04 -20.59 -0.39
C TYR A 167 -34.52 -20.50 -0.22
N SER A 168 -33.97 -19.31 0.01
CA SER A 168 -32.55 -19.15 0.34
C SER A 168 -32.23 -19.93 1.62
N ASP A 169 -33.00 -19.72 2.69
CA ASP A 169 -32.80 -20.38 3.99
C ASP A 169 -32.99 -21.90 3.90
N TYR A 170 -33.97 -22.37 3.12
CA TYR A 170 -34.16 -23.78 2.79
C TYR A 170 -32.92 -24.38 2.11
N TYR A 171 -32.37 -23.73 1.08
CA TYR A 171 -31.15 -24.21 0.43
C TYR A 171 -29.91 -24.12 1.33
N MET A 172 -29.85 -23.15 2.25
CA MET A 172 -28.81 -23.06 3.27
C MET A 172 -28.86 -24.26 4.22
N ALA A 173 -30.06 -24.66 4.68
CA ALA A 173 -30.25 -25.84 5.53
C ALA A 173 -29.80 -27.14 4.82
N GLU A 174 -30.08 -27.25 3.53
CA GLU A 174 -29.62 -28.34 2.64
C GLU A 174 -28.13 -28.25 2.26
N ARG A 175 -27.40 -27.24 2.75
CA ARG A 175 -25.99 -26.93 2.39
C ARG A 175 -25.76 -26.70 0.90
N ASN A 176 -26.80 -26.31 0.16
CA ASN A 176 -26.73 -25.91 -1.23
C ASN A 176 -26.53 -24.38 -1.36
N TRP A 177 -25.33 -23.94 -1.00
CA TRP A 177 -24.95 -22.52 -0.94
C TRP A 177 -25.10 -21.79 -2.28
N GLU A 178 -24.85 -22.48 -3.40
CA GLU A 178 -25.02 -21.92 -4.74
C GLU A 178 -26.49 -21.58 -5.02
N LYS A 179 -27.40 -22.54 -4.79
CA LYS A 179 -28.84 -22.31 -4.97
C LYS A 179 -29.39 -21.28 -3.99
N ALA A 180 -28.83 -21.18 -2.78
CA ALA A 180 -29.22 -20.17 -1.80
C ALA A 180 -28.96 -18.74 -2.32
N LEU A 181 -27.84 -18.51 -3.01
CA LEU A 181 -27.55 -17.20 -3.62
C LEU A 181 -28.31 -17.01 -4.94
N SER A 182 -28.34 -18.03 -5.79
CA SER A 182 -28.94 -17.91 -7.12
C SER A 182 -30.46 -17.68 -7.07
N VAL A 183 -31.15 -18.16 -6.03
CA VAL A 183 -32.59 -17.89 -5.87
C VAL A 183 -32.84 -16.43 -5.53
N LEU A 184 -32.01 -15.81 -4.68
CA LEU A 184 -32.12 -14.39 -4.36
C LEU A 184 -31.86 -13.52 -5.59
N ASP A 185 -30.82 -13.83 -6.35
CA ASP A 185 -30.47 -13.16 -7.61
C ASP A 185 -31.65 -13.20 -8.61
N ALA A 186 -32.21 -14.39 -8.83
CA ALA A 186 -33.34 -14.58 -9.74
C ALA A 186 -34.57 -13.74 -9.34
N PHE A 187 -34.95 -13.73 -8.07
CA PHE A 187 -36.07 -12.91 -7.59
C PHE A 187 -35.76 -11.42 -7.67
N TYR A 188 -34.54 -11.00 -7.32
CA TYR A 188 -34.11 -9.60 -7.39
C TYR A 188 -34.17 -9.04 -8.81
N ALA A 189 -33.80 -9.83 -9.82
CA ALA A 189 -33.93 -9.47 -11.23
C ALA A 189 -35.39 -9.18 -11.65
N LYS A 190 -36.37 -9.72 -10.92
CA LYS A 190 -37.82 -9.54 -11.16
C LYS A 190 -38.48 -8.51 -10.22
N ALA A 191 -37.69 -7.75 -9.46
CA ALA A 191 -38.21 -6.68 -8.62
C ALA A 191 -38.91 -5.59 -9.47
N PRO A 192 -40.09 -5.10 -9.05
CA PRO A 192 -40.93 -4.22 -9.86
C PRO A 192 -40.36 -2.81 -10.04
N ASP A 193 -39.64 -2.31 -9.04
CA ASP A 193 -39.12 -0.95 -9.04
C ASP A 193 -37.84 -0.84 -8.18
N ARG A 194 -37.26 0.36 -8.19
CA ARG A 194 -36.05 0.68 -7.44
C ARG A 194 -36.22 0.51 -5.93
N MET A 195 -37.36 0.92 -5.36
CA MET A 195 -37.58 0.84 -3.91
C MET A 195 -37.68 -0.61 -3.45
N ALA A 196 -38.33 -1.46 -4.25
CA ALA A 196 -38.39 -2.90 -4.03
C ALA A 196 -37.00 -3.55 -3.99
N ARG A 197 -36.09 -3.14 -4.88
CA ARG A 197 -34.69 -3.59 -4.87
C ARG A 197 -33.93 -3.12 -3.63
N VAL A 198 -34.04 -1.84 -3.26
CA VAL A 198 -33.41 -1.30 -2.04
C VAL A 198 -33.87 -2.07 -0.79
N ASN A 199 -35.17 -2.29 -0.64
CA ASN A 199 -35.71 -3.04 0.50
C ASN A 199 -35.21 -4.49 0.53
N PHE A 200 -34.99 -5.11 -0.64
CA PHE A 200 -34.45 -6.46 -0.73
C PHE A 200 -32.95 -6.51 -0.36
N GLU A 201 -32.17 -5.55 -0.84
CA GLU A 201 -30.75 -5.37 -0.48
C GLU A 201 -30.59 -5.21 1.03
N HIS A 202 -31.36 -4.30 1.64
CA HIS A 202 -31.32 -4.03 3.08
C HIS A 202 -31.73 -5.24 3.90
N ALA A 203 -32.82 -5.92 3.53
CA ALA A 203 -33.29 -7.11 4.24
C ALA A 203 -32.25 -8.24 4.21
N TYR A 204 -31.60 -8.45 3.06
CA TYR A 204 -30.57 -9.48 2.94
C TYR A 204 -29.29 -9.10 3.71
N LEU A 205 -28.84 -7.84 3.64
CA LEU A 205 -27.69 -7.37 4.40
C LEU A 205 -27.92 -7.49 5.91
N ALA A 206 -29.12 -7.18 6.40
CA ALA A 206 -29.47 -7.36 7.81
C ALA A 206 -29.37 -8.83 8.23
N GLY A 207 -29.88 -9.76 7.42
CA GLY A 207 -29.75 -11.20 7.69
C GLY A 207 -28.31 -11.70 7.64
N LEU A 208 -27.49 -11.20 6.71
CA LEU A 208 -26.06 -11.56 6.63
C LEU A 208 -25.30 -11.22 7.91
N LYS A 209 -25.64 -10.12 8.59
CA LYS A 209 -25.00 -9.73 9.86
C LYS A 209 -25.28 -10.73 10.99
N GLU A 210 -26.41 -11.43 10.94
CA GLU A 210 -26.81 -12.44 11.93
C GLU A 210 -26.15 -13.81 11.71
N TYR A 211 -25.61 -14.07 10.51
CA TYR A 211 -24.99 -15.36 10.21
C TYR A 211 -23.65 -15.54 10.95
N ASP A 212 -23.40 -16.75 11.44
CA ASP A 212 -22.09 -17.15 11.95
C ASP A 212 -21.00 -17.16 10.87
N GLN A 213 -19.73 -17.23 11.28
CA GLN A 213 -18.58 -17.26 10.37
C GLN A 213 -18.61 -18.44 9.38
N GLY A 214 -19.14 -19.59 9.79
CA GLY A 214 -19.20 -20.80 8.96
C GLY A 214 -20.05 -20.63 7.69
N PRO A 215 -21.37 -20.33 7.82
CA PRO A 215 -22.25 -20.09 6.68
C PRO A 215 -21.77 -18.97 5.76
N LEU A 216 -21.31 -17.84 6.30
CA LEU A 216 -20.78 -16.74 5.50
C LEU A 216 -19.54 -17.15 4.69
N SER A 217 -18.62 -17.90 5.31
CA SER A 217 -17.46 -18.45 4.61
C SER A 217 -17.88 -19.38 3.47
N ALA A 218 -18.87 -20.23 3.69
CA ALA A 218 -19.39 -21.14 2.66
C ALA A 218 -20.01 -20.38 1.48
N LEU A 219 -20.88 -19.40 1.74
CA LEU A 219 -21.47 -18.53 0.72
C LEU A 219 -20.40 -17.80 -0.12
N SER A 220 -19.38 -17.26 0.55
CA SER A 220 -18.34 -16.49 -0.12
C SER A 220 -17.52 -17.26 -1.16
N ARG A 221 -17.51 -18.61 -1.10
CA ARG A 221 -16.84 -19.46 -2.10
C ARG A 221 -17.51 -19.44 -3.47
N TYR A 222 -18.78 -19.01 -3.53
CA TYR A 222 -19.57 -18.90 -4.75
C TYR A 222 -19.59 -17.47 -5.31
N VAL A 223 -18.85 -16.55 -4.67
CA VAL A 223 -18.56 -15.22 -5.24
C VAL A 223 -17.41 -15.38 -6.23
N THR A 224 -17.69 -15.10 -7.50
CA THR A 224 -16.77 -15.21 -8.63
C THR A 224 -16.47 -13.84 -9.22
N ALA A 225 -15.45 -13.74 -10.08
CA ALA A 225 -15.10 -12.49 -10.73
C ALA A 225 -16.25 -11.89 -11.57
N SER A 226 -17.13 -12.73 -12.14
CA SER A 226 -18.25 -12.29 -12.99
C SER A 226 -19.47 -11.81 -12.20
N ASN A 227 -19.70 -12.30 -10.99
CA ASN A 227 -20.89 -11.99 -10.19
C ASN A 227 -20.62 -11.09 -8.97
N ARG A 228 -19.36 -10.85 -8.59
CA ARG A 228 -18.99 -10.13 -7.36
C ARG A 228 -19.56 -8.73 -7.17
N TYR A 229 -20.06 -8.10 -8.25
CA TYR A 229 -20.63 -6.76 -8.22
C TYR A 229 -22.15 -6.76 -8.31
N THR A 230 -22.83 -7.90 -8.37
CA THR A 230 -24.29 -7.98 -8.43
C THR A 230 -24.87 -8.48 -7.12
N PHE A 231 -26.13 -8.16 -6.85
CA PHE A 231 -26.88 -8.78 -5.76
C PHE A 231 -27.05 -10.29 -6.03
N PRO A 232 -27.00 -11.17 -5.00
CA PRO A 232 -26.64 -10.94 -3.59
C PRO A 232 -25.13 -11.00 -3.31
N TYR A 233 -24.32 -11.41 -4.29
CA TYR A 233 -22.90 -11.72 -4.15
C TYR A 233 -22.05 -10.55 -3.64
N ALA A 234 -22.36 -9.33 -4.08
CA ALA A 234 -21.72 -8.10 -3.63
C ALA A 234 -21.81 -7.93 -2.11
N LEU A 235 -22.99 -8.16 -1.53
CA LEU A 235 -23.24 -8.02 -0.09
C LEU A 235 -22.53 -9.12 0.71
N VAL A 236 -22.51 -10.36 0.22
CA VAL A 236 -21.75 -11.47 0.83
C VAL A 236 -20.25 -11.15 0.86
N SER A 237 -19.72 -10.66 -0.25
CA SER A 237 -18.30 -10.33 -0.39
C SER A 237 -17.89 -9.16 0.52
N PHE A 238 -18.77 -8.15 0.64
CA PHE A 238 -18.55 -7.01 1.52
C PHE A 238 -18.57 -7.43 3.00
N GLU A 239 -19.60 -8.14 3.44
CA GLU A 239 -19.75 -8.59 4.84
C GLU A 239 -18.58 -9.49 5.26
N ARG A 240 -18.13 -10.40 4.39
CA ARG A 240 -16.94 -11.20 4.67
C ARG A 240 -15.70 -10.33 4.87
N SER A 241 -15.49 -9.34 4.01
CA SER A 241 -14.33 -8.45 4.10
C SER A 241 -14.37 -7.59 5.35
N LEU A 242 -15.57 -7.13 5.73
CA LEU A 242 -15.82 -6.37 6.95
C LEU A 242 -15.40 -7.16 8.20
N ARG A 243 -15.75 -8.45 8.28
CA ARG A 243 -15.36 -9.31 9.41
C ARG A 243 -13.87 -9.62 9.48
N GLU A 244 -13.17 -9.52 8.36
CA GLU A 244 -11.72 -9.69 8.28
C GLU A 244 -10.97 -8.36 8.48
N ALA A 245 -11.67 -7.21 8.56
CA ALA A 245 -11.08 -5.87 8.59
C ALA A 245 -10.36 -5.52 9.90
N ASP A 246 -10.68 -6.20 11.01
CA ASP A 246 -9.99 -5.99 12.29
C ASP A 246 -8.54 -6.50 12.30
N ASP A 247 -8.15 -7.31 11.30
CA ASP A 247 -6.75 -7.72 11.13
C ASP A 247 -5.99 -6.67 10.30
N LYS A 248 -5.14 -5.89 11.00
CA LYS A 248 -4.29 -4.86 10.39
C LYS A 248 -3.41 -5.38 9.25
N LYS A 249 -3.01 -6.66 9.27
CA LYS A 249 -2.21 -7.25 8.19
C LYS A 249 -3.06 -7.54 6.93
N LYS A 250 -4.35 -7.77 7.10
CA LYS A 250 -5.29 -8.03 6.00
C LYS A 250 -5.93 -6.77 5.46
N TRP A 251 -5.92 -5.67 6.24
CA TRP A 251 -6.56 -4.40 5.91
C TRP A 251 -6.38 -3.96 4.44
N GLY A 252 -5.16 -3.96 3.92
CA GLY A 252 -4.93 -3.56 2.52
C GLY A 252 -5.62 -4.42 1.46
N ALA A 253 -5.74 -5.74 1.70
CA ALA A 253 -6.44 -6.65 0.79
C ALA A 253 -7.96 -6.52 0.91
N VAL A 254 -8.49 -6.48 2.13
CA VAL A 254 -9.94 -6.37 2.38
C VAL A 254 -10.47 -5.00 1.98
N TRP A 255 -9.71 -3.92 2.24
CA TRP A 255 -10.06 -2.57 1.82
C TRP A 255 -10.26 -2.48 0.30
N ARG A 256 -9.34 -3.05 -0.49
CA ARG A 256 -9.47 -3.05 -1.97
C ARG A 256 -10.76 -3.72 -2.42
N ASN A 257 -11.14 -4.84 -1.79
CA ASN A 257 -12.38 -5.52 -2.10
C ASN A 257 -13.61 -4.68 -1.70
N MET A 258 -13.64 -4.16 -0.47
CA MET A 258 -14.74 -3.34 0.05
C MET A 258 -14.94 -2.06 -0.77
N HIS A 259 -13.84 -1.35 -1.07
CA HIS A 259 -13.86 -0.17 -1.92
C HIS A 259 -14.37 -0.50 -3.33
N GLY A 260 -13.89 -1.60 -3.93
CA GLY A 260 -14.35 -2.05 -5.24
C GLY A 260 -15.86 -2.31 -5.29
N ILE A 261 -16.41 -2.93 -4.25
CA ILE A 261 -17.85 -3.20 -4.13
C ILE A 261 -18.63 -1.91 -3.91
N ALA A 262 -18.23 -1.08 -2.94
CA ALA A 262 -18.89 0.19 -2.64
C ALA A 262 -18.93 1.11 -3.88
N ALA A 263 -17.87 1.12 -4.69
CA ALA A 263 -17.77 1.96 -5.89
C ALA A 263 -18.50 1.39 -7.12
N ASN A 264 -18.53 0.07 -7.33
CA ASN A 264 -18.92 -0.52 -8.61
C ASN A 264 -20.09 -1.52 -8.54
N ALA A 265 -20.59 -1.86 -7.36
CA ALA A 265 -21.69 -2.80 -7.26
C ALA A 265 -22.97 -2.25 -7.91
N SER A 266 -23.65 -3.10 -8.67
CA SER A 266 -24.96 -2.86 -9.27
C SER A 266 -26.07 -3.02 -8.22
N LEU A 267 -25.97 -2.23 -7.14
CA LEU A 267 -26.94 -2.11 -6.06
C LEU A 267 -27.62 -0.75 -6.14
N GLU A 268 -28.90 -0.68 -5.77
CA GLU A 268 -29.68 0.55 -5.82
C GLU A 268 -29.35 1.51 -4.66
N ASP A 269 -28.95 0.96 -3.51
CA ASP A 269 -28.45 1.73 -2.37
C ASP A 269 -27.11 1.18 -1.86
N ARG A 270 -26.08 2.03 -1.91
CA ARG A 270 -24.70 1.73 -1.47
C ARG A 270 -24.28 2.57 -0.28
N THR A 271 -25.17 3.41 0.25
CA THR A 271 -24.84 4.43 1.25
C THR A 271 -24.24 3.82 2.51
N GLY A 272 -24.90 2.80 3.08
CA GLY A 272 -24.39 2.13 4.27
C GLY A 272 -23.06 1.39 4.08
N LEU A 273 -22.77 0.90 2.86
CA LEU A 273 -21.48 0.28 2.54
C LEU A 273 -20.36 1.34 2.51
N ILE A 274 -20.65 2.50 1.92
CA ILE A 274 -19.72 3.64 1.84
C ILE A 274 -19.44 4.18 3.25
N GLU A 275 -20.46 4.38 4.07
CA GLU A 275 -20.32 4.86 5.45
C GLU A 275 -19.47 3.90 6.29
N THR A 276 -19.77 2.60 6.23
CA THR A 276 -18.98 1.57 6.94
C THR A 276 -17.51 1.59 6.50
N LEU A 277 -17.25 1.72 5.19
CA LEU A 277 -15.88 1.81 4.66
C LEU A 277 -15.16 3.06 5.18
N GLN A 278 -15.83 4.21 5.19
CA GLN A 278 -15.26 5.48 5.69
C GLN A 278 -14.90 5.40 7.17
N GLU A 279 -15.73 4.75 8.01
CA GLU A 279 -15.41 4.53 9.42
C GLU A 279 -14.15 3.67 9.59
N LEU A 280 -14.01 2.60 8.78
CA LEU A 280 -12.82 1.75 8.80
C LEU A 280 -11.59 2.48 8.26
N GLU A 281 -11.73 3.29 7.22
CA GLU A 281 -10.65 4.14 6.70
C GLU A 281 -10.19 5.17 7.74
N ALA A 282 -11.11 5.74 8.51
CA ALA A 282 -10.77 6.64 9.61
C ALA A 282 -10.02 5.91 10.74
N ARG A 283 -10.36 4.64 11.00
CA ARG A 283 -9.75 3.81 12.04
C ARG A 283 -8.39 3.22 11.65
N TYR A 284 -8.26 2.72 10.42
CA TYR A 284 -7.11 1.95 9.94
C TYR A 284 -6.22 2.71 8.94
N GLY A 285 -6.67 3.85 8.44
CA GLY A 285 -6.00 4.62 7.38
C GLY A 285 -6.28 4.05 5.99
N LEU A 286 -6.07 4.84 4.93
CA LEU A 286 -6.20 4.36 3.56
C LEU A 286 -4.98 3.49 3.20
N PRO A 287 -5.13 2.30 2.58
CA PRO A 287 -4.00 1.48 2.12
C PRO A 287 -3.62 1.81 0.66
N ARG A 288 -3.71 3.08 0.27
CA ARG A 288 -3.20 3.63 -0.99
C ARG A 288 -2.10 4.63 -0.72
N ILE A 289 -0.97 4.46 -1.39
CA ILE A 289 0.19 5.32 -1.17
C ILE A 289 0.05 6.54 -2.07
N GLY A 290 -0.44 7.64 -1.50
CA GLY A 290 -0.45 8.93 -2.18
C GLY A 290 0.92 9.61 -2.05
N ILE A 291 1.54 9.89 -3.19
CA ILE A 291 2.80 10.61 -3.30
C ILE A 291 2.55 11.95 -3.99
N ALA A 292 2.94 13.04 -3.34
CA ALA A 292 2.98 14.35 -3.97
C ALA A 292 4.41 14.67 -4.44
N LEU A 293 4.59 15.04 -5.69
CA LEU A 293 5.88 15.50 -6.23
C LEU A 293 5.86 17.02 -6.38
N ALA A 294 6.55 17.72 -5.47
CA ALA A 294 6.70 19.16 -5.49
C ALA A 294 7.88 19.54 -6.41
N LEU A 295 7.60 19.73 -7.69
CA LEU A 295 8.62 19.93 -8.73
C LEU A 295 8.41 21.25 -9.50
N PRO A 296 9.48 21.93 -9.93
CA PRO A 296 9.35 23.05 -10.87
C PRO A 296 9.04 22.49 -12.26
N MET A 297 7.78 22.61 -12.70
CA MET A 297 7.34 22.14 -14.01
C MET A 297 7.38 23.23 -15.09
N THR A 298 7.62 24.48 -14.68
CA THR A 298 7.78 25.64 -15.56
C THR A 298 9.04 26.44 -15.19
N GLY A 299 9.47 27.34 -16.10
CA GLY A 299 10.64 28.19 -15.90
C GLY A 299 11.98 27.46 -16.12
N PRO A 300 13.11 28.04 -15.64
CA PRO A 300 14.46 27.57 -15.98
C PRO A 300 14.80 26.15 -15.49
N TYR A 301 14.04 25.63 -14.51
CA TYR A 301 14.25 24.30 -13.94
C TYR A 301 13.26 23.25 -14.47
N ALA A 302 12.35 23.60 -15.39
CA ALA A 302 11.34 22.68 -15.94
C ALA A 302 11.93 21.38 -16.48
N LYS A 303 13.04 21.47 -17.23
CA LYS A 303 13.74 20.29 -17.79
C LYS A 303 14.25 19.33 -16.72
N VAL A 304 14.53 19.81 -15.51
CA VAL A 304 14.91 18.95 -14.38
C VAL A 304 13.66 18.29 -13.79
N GLY A 305 12.61 19.07 -13.51
CA GLY A 305 11.34 18.56 -13.02
C GLY A 305 10.72 17.48 -13.92
N THR A 306 10.72 17.69 -15.24
CA THR A 306 10.22 16.70 -16.21
C THR A 306 11.01 15.39 -16.19
N ARG A 307 12.33 15.43 -15.98
CA ARG A 307 13.16 14.21 -15.89
C ARG A 307 12.89 13.42 -14.62
N ILE A 308 12.73 14.12 -13.50
CA ILE A 308 12.33 13.49 -12.22
C ILE A 308 10.94 12.86 -12.38
N LEU A 309 9.97 13.58 -12.93
CA LEU A 309 8.63 13.06 -13.16
C LEU A 309 8.63 11.82 -14.07
N ARG A 310 9.45 11.82 -15.12
CA ARG A 310 9.62 10.65 -15.98
C ARG A 310 10.11 9.43 -15.21
N GLY A 311 11.13 9.60 -14.36
CA GLY A 311 11.61 8.52 -13.51
C GLY A 311 10.56 8.02 -12.52
N ALA A 312 9.81 8.94 -11.92
CA ALA A 312 8.70 8.62 -11.03
C ALA A 312 7.60 7.79 -11.73
N GLY A 313 7.29 8.10 -12.99
CA GLY A 313 6.35 7.31 -13.81
C GLY A 313 6.81 5.86 -14.01
N VAL A 314 8.09 5.64 -14.33
CA VAL A 314 8.66 4.28 -14.42
C VAL A 314 8.58 3.56 -13.06
N GLY A 315 8.86 4.28 -11.97
CA GLY A 315 8.74 3.75 -10.62
C GLY A 315 7.30 3.32 -10.31
N GLN A 316 6.31 4.13 -10.66
CA GLN A 316 4.89 3.86 -10.45
C GLN A 316 4.42 2.61 -11.22
N TRP A 317 4.86 2.47 -12.48
CA TRP A 317 4.54 1.31 -13.29
C TRP A 317 5.11 0.01 -12.69
N ARG A 318 6.37 0.06 -12.24
CA ARG A 318 7.02 -1.09 -11.58
C ARG A 318 6.30 -1.51 -10.30
N GLN A 319 5.85 -0.55 -9.49
CA GLN A 319 5.09 -0.84 -8.26
C GLN A 319 3.70 -1.40 -8.55
N SER A 320 3.01 -0.87 -9.57
CA SER A 320 1.75 -1.42 -10.04
C SER A 320 1.89 -2.89 -10.47
N GLY A 321 3.00 -3.23 -11.14
CA GLY A 321 3.30 -4.60 -11.59
C GLY A 321 3.48 -5.61 -10.45
N ILE A 322 3.89 -5.17 -9.26
CA ILE A 322 4.03 -6.01 -8.06
C ILE A 322 2.81 -5.94 -7.11
N GLY A 323 1.76 -5.22 -7.51
CA GLY A 323 0.48 -5.16 -6.78
C GLY A 323 0.29 -3.96 -5.84
N ASP A 324 1.23 -3.02 -5.81
CA ASP A 324 1.16 -1.78 -5.04
C ASP A 324 0.50 -0.67 -5.88
N GLU A 325 -0.68 -0.19 -5.45
CA GLU A 325 -1.36 0.94 -6.11
C GLU A 325 -0.83 2.26 -5.54
N VAL A 326 0.08 2.89 -6.29
CA VAL A 326 0.69 4.19 -5.96
C VAL A 326 0.02 5.29 -6.77
N ASP A 327 -0.54 6.30 -6.09
CA ASP A 327 -1.09 7.49 -6.75
C ASP A 327 -0.06 8.63 -6.67
N ILE A 328 0.29 9.21 -7.83
CA ILE A 328 1.28 10.28 -7.93
C ILE A 328 0.60 11.57 -8.37
N ARG A 329 0.72 12.62 -7.54
CA ARG A 329 0.24 13.96 -7.86
C ARG A 329 1.39 14.95 -7.96
N VAL A 330 1.51 15.61 -9.11
CA VAL A 330 2.54 16.63 -9.35
C VAL A 330 2.04 18.01 -8.94
N ILE A 331 2.80 18.69 -8.09
CA ILE A 331 2.57 20.09 -7.69
C ILE A 331 3.66 20.97 -8.30
N ASN A 332 3.28 21.84 -9.23
CA ASN A 332 4.21 22.78 -9.84
C ASN A 332 4.62 23.88 -8.85
N THR A 333 5.82 23.80 -8.29
CA THR A 333 6.36 24.76 -7.31
C THR A 333 6.76 26.10 -7.94
N ALA A 334 6.79 26.21 -9.26
CA ALA A 334 7.06 27.46 -9.97
C ALA A 334 5.78 28.25 -10.28
N ALA A 335 4.60 27.66 -10.07
CA ALA A 335 3.32 28.33 -10.25
C ALA A 335 2.86 28.99 -8.94
N PRO A 336 2.25 30.19 -9.00
CA PRO A 336 1.60 30.80 -7.83
C PRO A 336 0.58 29.86 -7.19
N GLY A 337 0.34 29.99 -5.89
CA GLY A 337 -0.67 29.21 -5.18
C GLY A 337 -0.34 27.72 -4.99
N TRP A 338 0.93 27.32 -5.10
CA TRP A 338 1.30 25.90 -5.06
C TRP A 338 1.20 25.29 -3.66
N ILE A 339 1.37 26.10 -2.61
CA ILE A 339 1.27 25.68 -1.21
C ILE A 339 -0.20 25.34 -0.89
N GLU A 340 -1.14 26.17 -1.35
CA GLU A 340 -2.57 25.99 -1.21
C GLU A 340 -3.03 24.72 -1.95
N ARG A 341 -2.53 24.50 -3.17
CA ARG A 341 -2.79 23.26 -3.91
C ARG A 341 -2.24 22.02 -3.20
N LEU A 342 -1.09 22.14 -2.52
CA LEU A 342 -0.51 21.05 -1.76
C LEU A 342 -1.30 20.76 -0.47
N ASP A 343 -1.74 21.79 0.24
CA ASP A 343 -2.60 21.64 1.44
C ASP A 343 -3.95 21.00 1.08
N ALA A 344 -4.54 21.39 -0.06
CA ALA A 344 -5.82 20.89 -0.56
C ALA A 344 -5.81 19.43 -1.05
N LEU A 345 -4.64 18.79 -1.18
CA LEU A 345 -4.61 17.37 -1.55
C LEU A 345 -5.29 16.51 -0.46
N PRO A 346 -5.92 15.38 -0.82
CA PRO A 346 -6.41 14.42 0.15
C PRO A 346 -5.33 13.99 1.17
N SER A 347 -5.77 13.56 2.36
CA SER A 347 -4.88 13.15 3.46
C SER A 347 -4.01 11.94 3.13
N HIS A 348 -4.43 11.06 2.21
CA HIS A 348 -3.63 9.91 1.78
C HIS A 348 -2.37 10.28 0.99
N PHE A 349 -2.25 11.52 0.47
CA PHE A 349 -1.00 12.06 -0.08
C PHE A 349 0.00 12.40 1.03
N SER A 350 0.38 11.40 1.81
CA SER A 350 1.14 11.57 3.06
C SER A 350 2.65 11.74 2.85
N LEU A 351 3.18 11.45 1.67
CA LEU A 351 4.59 11.59 1.34
C LEU A 351 4.81 12.64 0.26
N VAL A 352 5.77 13.53 0.46
CA VAL A 352 6.12 14.59 -0.50
C VAL A 352 7.56 14.42 -0.95
N GLY A 353 7.78 14.26 -2.25
CA GLY A 353 9.10 14.32 -2.88
C GLY A 353 9.38 15.72 -3.39
N GLY A 354 10.48 16.31 -2.93
CA GLY A 354 10.81 17.72 -3.17
C GLY A 354 10.49 18.62 -1.97
N PRO A 355 10.63 19.95 -2.11
CA PRO A 355 10.90 20.66 -3.36
C PRO A 355 12.37 20.53 -3.82
N LEU A 356 12.62 20.96 -5.06
CA LEU A 356 13.96 21.01 -5.68
C LEU A 356 14.71 22.33 -5.40
N ARG A 357 13.98 23.40 -5.03
CA ARG A 357 14.56 24.74 -4.82
C ARG A 357 14.48 25.13 -3.36
N VAL A 358 15.60 25.61 -2.81
CA VAL A 358 15.69 26.13 -1.43
C VAL A 358 14.64 27.21 -1.19
N GLN A 359 14.41 28.10 -2.16
CA GLN A 359 13.40 29.16 -2.01
C GLN A 359 11.99 28.59 -1.83
N ALA A 360 11.60 27.58 -2.61
CA ALA A 360 10.27 26.97 -2.48
C ALA A 360 10.08 26.34 -1.09
N PHE A 361 11.13 25.71 -0.54
CA PHE A 361 11.05 25.17 0.82
C PHE A 361 10.93 26.28 1.87
N LYS A 362 11.67 27.39 1.71
CA LYS A 362 11.53 28.56 2.59
C LYS A 362 10.13 29.19 2.51
N ASP A 363 9.57 29.31 1.31
CA ASP A 363 8.23 29.86 1.10
C ASP A 363 7.16 28.99 1.80
N LEU A 364 7.29 27.66 1.72
CA LEU A 364 6.43 26.72 2.47
C LEU A 364 6.54 26.94 3.98
N LEU A 365 7.77 27.01 4.49
CA LEU A 365 8.03 27.16 5.93
C LEU A 365 7.56 28.51 6.48
N ALA A 366 7.48 29.54 5.63
CA ALA A 366 7.00 30.87 5.98
C ALA A 366 5.48 31.07 5.79
N SER A 367 4.77 30.09 5.19
CA SER A 367 3.33 30.17 4.96
C SER A 367 2.53 29.84 6.23
N ASP A 368 1.36 30.45 6.35
CA ASP A 368 0.31 30.13 7.33
C ASP A 368 -0.19 28.68 7.26
N LYS A 369 0.05 27.98 6.14
CA LYS A 369 -0.31 26.56 5.94
C LYS A 369 0.78 25.58 6.38
N CYS A 370 1.96 26.05 6.78
CA CYS A 370 3.11 25.22 7.15
C CYS A 370 2.73 24.13 8.16
N ASP A 371 2.11 24.49 9.28
CA ASP A 371 1.72 23.54 10.33
C ASP A 371 0.68 22.52 9.85
N SER A 372 -0.29 22.95 9.03
CA SER A 372 -1.30 22.06 8.44
C SER A 372 -0.64 21.02 7.53
N ILE A 373 0.27 21.47 6.68
CA ILE A 373 0.94 20.63 5.69
C ILE A 373 1.91 19.67 6.38
N LEU A 374 2.77 20.14 7.29
CA LEU A 374 3.76 19.32 7.98
C LEU A 374 3.14 18.32 8.95
N LYS A 375 1.93 18.56 9.48
CA LYS A 375 1.19 17.54 10.28
C LYS A 375 0.59 16.42 9.43
N LYS A 376 0.32 16.70 8.15
CA LYS A 376 -0.35 15.76 7.24
C LYS A 376 0.64 15.01 6.34
N ARG A 377 1.80 15.61 6.05
CA ARG A 377 2.70 15.14 4.98
C ARG A 377 4.17 15.19 5.39
N ALA A 378 4.86 14.06 5.28
CA ALA A 378 6.30 13.98 5.49
C ALA A 378 7.06 14.39 4.22
N PHE A 379 8.04 15.28 4.37
CA PHE A 379 8.82 15.82 3.25
C PHE A 379 10.16 15.11 3.09
N PHE A 380 10.39 14.58 1.90
CA PHE A 380 11.66 14.06 1.43
C PHE A 380 12.20 15.01 0.36
N THR A 381 12.99 15.98 0.80
CA THR A 381 13.40 17.11 -0.03
C THR A 381 14.48 16.71 -1.04
N PHE A 382 14.43 17.32 -2.22
CA PHE A 382 15.45 17.17 -3.26
C PHE A 382 16.48 18.30 -3.14
N LEU A 383 16.94 18.55 -1.91
CA LEU A 383 17.85 19.63 -1.55
C LEU A 383 19.13 19.05 -0.93
N PRO A 384 20.31 19.63 -1.19
CA PRO A 384 21.56 19.18 -0.58
C PRO A 384 21.66 19.51 0.93
N GLY A 385 20.67 20.18 1.50
CA GLY A 385 20.56 20.50 2.92
C GLY A 385 19.35 21.38 3.20
N LEU A 386 18.87 21.36 4.45
CA LEU A 386 17.66 22.07 4.89
C LEU A 386 17.91 23.46 5.46
N GLY A 387 19.17 23.92 5.49
CA GLY A 387 19.55 25.19 6.12
C GLY A 387 19.58 25.07 7.64
N GLU A 388 18.88 25.95 8.35
CA GLU A 388 18.81 25.97 9.82
C GLU A 388 17.71 25.05 10.38
N LYS A 389 17.01 24.30 9.52
CA LYS A 389 15.94 23.38 9.93
C LYS A 389 16.50 22.00 10.22
N GLU A 390 15.90 21.35 11.22
CA GLU A 390 16.31 20.04 11.73
C GLU A 390 15.93 18.92 10.74
N GLU A 391 16.95 18.35 10.09
CA GLU A 391 16.83 17.14 9.28
C GLU A 391 16.50 15.94 10.18
N GLY A 392 15.67 15.02 9.70
CA GLY A 392 15.21 13.87 10.49
C GLY A 392 13.96 14.13 11.34
N ARG A 393 13.59 15.40 11.54
CA ARG A 393 12.39 15.81 12.29
C ARG A 393 11.40 16.64 11.48
N ILE A 394 11.85 17.73 10.86
CA ILE A 394 10.97 18.63 10.10
C ILE A 394 10.78 18.11 8.67
N ALA A 395 11.88 17.66 8.08
CA ALA A 395 11.92 17.03 6.79
C ALA A 395 13.16 16.13 6.71
N TRP A 396 13.17 15.25 5.72
CA TRP A 396 14.27 14.35 5.42
C TRP A 396 14.88 14.76 4.10
N ARG A 397 16.19 14.59 3.97
CA ARG A 397 16.87 14.77 2.70
C ARG A 397 16.76 13.49 1.89
N PHE A 398 16.45 13.63 0.60
CA PHE A 398 16.51 12.56 -0.41
C PHE A 398 17.33 13.05 -1.60
N PHE A 399 18.55 13.50 -1.32
CA PHE A 399 19.42 14.15 -2.30
C PHE A 399 20.84 14.23 -1.77
N THR A 400 21.87 14.25 -2.61
CA THR A 400 23.27 14.36 -2.18
C THR A 400 23.59 15.67 -1.47
N SER A 401 24.24 15.62 -0.32
CA SER A 401 24.75 16.81 0.40
C SER A 401 26.20 17.14 0.05
N ARG A 402 26.68 18.32 0.48
CA ARG A 402 28.09 18.70 0.31
C ARG A 402 29.00 17.86 1.20
N GLU A 403 28.47 17.51 2.37
CA GLU A 403 29.10 16.67 3.37
C GLU A 403 29.32 15.26 2.82
N ASP A 404 28.34 14.69 2.09
CA ASP A 404 28.48 13.40 1.40
C ASP A 404 29.60 13.41 0.34
N GLU A 405 29.69 14.50 -0.44
CA GLU A 405 30.76 14.69 -1.44
C GLU A 405 32.14 14.66 -0.79
N VAL A 406 32.33 15.45 0.27
CA VAL A 406 33.60 15.52 0.99
C VAL A 406 33.92 14.18 1.66
N ARG A 407 32.96 13.60 2.40
CA ARG A 407 33.15 12.35 3.15
C ARG A 407 33.57 11.21 2.23
N SER A 408 32.96 11.10 1.05
CA SER A 408 33.30 10.08 0.05
C SER A 408 34.76 10.24 -0.44
N LEU A 409 35.20 11.47 -0.66
CA LEU A 409 36.59 11.77 -1.07
C LEU A 409 37.60 11.50 0.04
N VAL A 410 37.32 11.99 1.25
CA VAL A 410 38.24 11.84 2.39
C VAL A 410 38.37 10.37 2.79
N ARG A 411 37.27 9.62 2.90
CA ARG A 411 37.32 8.17 3.19
C ARG A 411 38.18 7.42 2.17
N MET A 412 38.00 7.68 0.88
CA MET A 412 38.84 7.04 -0.13
C MET A 412 40.32 7.40 0.03
N ALA A 413 40.65 8.67 0.28
CA ALA A 413 42.03 9.08 0.45
C ALA A 413 42.66 8.50 1.73
N VAL A 414 41.96 8.54 2.86
CA VAL A 414 42.46 8.03 4.15
C VAL A 414 42.50 6.51 4.18
N ASP A 415 41.36 5.85 3.92
CA ASP A 415 41.20 4.42 4.17
C ASP A 415 41.80 3.57 3.05
N ARG A 416 41.83 4.08 1.82
CA ARG A 416 42.22 3.30 0.63
C ARG A 416 43.54 3.72 0.02
N LEU A 417 43.87 5.02 0.02
CA LEU A 417 45.17 5.52 -0.43
C LEU A 417 46.19 5.68 0.72
N GLY A 418 45.75 5.68 1.97
CA GLY A 418 46.63 5.90 3.13
C GLY A 418 47.09 7.36 3.31
N ILE A 419 46.44 8.31 2.63
CA ILE A 419 46.75 9.74 2.70
C ILE A 419 45.94 10.37 3.81
N ARG A 420 46.61 10.84 4.87
CA ARG A 420 45.97 11.51 6.02
C ARG A 420 46.22 13.02 6.05
N ASP A 421 47.22 13.51 5.34
CA ASP A 421 47.59 14.92 5.34
C ASP A 421 47.14 15.58 4.03
N PHE A 422 46.34 16.62 4.17
CA PHE A 422 45.65 17.31 3.07
C PHE A 422 45.96 18.80 3.06
N ALA A 423 45.87 19.39 1.87
CA ALA A 423 45.77 20.82 1.69
C ALA A 423 44.41 21.21 1.08
N VAL A 424 44.00 22.46 1.29
CA VAL A 424 42.81 23.05 0.66
C VAL A 424 43.22 24.28 -0.15
N PHE A 425 42.96 24.24 -1.46
CA PHE A 425 43.27 25.34 -2.37
C PHE A 425 41.99 25.84 -3.04
N TYR A 426 41.48 26.99 -2.61
CA TYR A 426 40.09 27.38 -2.90
C TYR A 426 39.93 28.77 -3.51
N PRO A 427 38.95 28.96 -4.40
CA PRO A 427 38.67 30.27 -4.97
C PRO A 427 37.99 31.17 -3.93
N GLU A 428 38.28 32.46 -3.98
CA GLU A 428 37.68 33.49 -3.11
C GLU A 428 36.21 33.82 -3.47
N GLU A 429 35.42 32.79 -3.74
CA GLU A 429 34.00 32.85 -4.02
C GLU A 429 33.16 32.18 -2.93
N LYS A 430 31.86 32.47 -2.93
CA LYS A 430 30.92 31.91 -1.94
C LYS A 430 30.93 30.38 -1.93
N PHE A 431 30.94 29.75 -3.11
CA PHE A 431 30.97 28.30 -3.24
C PHE A 431 32.28 27.70 -2.70
N GLY A 432 33.43 28.19 -3.17
CA GLY A 432 34.75 27.71 -2.74
C GLY A 432 34.95 27.83 -1.23
N ARG A 433 34.60 28.97 -0.64
CA ARG A 433 34.63 29.17 0.82
C ARG A 433 33.73 28.18 1.57
N ALA A 434 32.50 27.99 1.09
CA ALA A 434 31.55 27.10 1.75
C ALA A 434 32.00 25.63 1.71
N MET A 435 32.48 25.15 0.54
CA MET A 435 33.00 23.79 0.40
C MET A 435 34.31 23.58 1.15
N SER A 436 35.20 24.58 1.22
CA SER A 436 36.43 24.50 2.03
C SER A 436 36.12 24.33 3.51
N ARG A 437 35.10 25.06 4.01
CA ARG A 437 34.63 24.91 5.38
C ARG A 437 34.03 23.53 5.62
N THR A 438 33.21 23.02 4.70
CA THR A 438 32.68 21.65 4.77
C THR A 438 33.82 20.62 4.76
N PHE A 439 34.84 20.81 3.91
CA PHE A 439 36.02 19.95 3.85
C PHE A 439 36.75 19.90 5.18
N TYR A 440 37.06 21.06 5.74
CA TYR A 440 37.73 21.17 7.04
C TYR A 440 36.95 20.45 8.16
N ASN A 441 35.62 20.63 8.20
CA ASN A 441 34.77 20.08 9.25
C ASN A 441 34.59 18.55 9.14
N GLU A 442 34.41 18.01 7.94
CA GLU A 442 34.19 16.57 7.73
C GLU A 442 35.50 15.78 7.69
N ALA A 443 36.64 16.41 7.39
CA ALA A 443 37.92 15.73 7.30
C ALA A 443 38.44 15.24 8.66
N ALA A 444 38.38 16.08 9.70
CA ALA A 444 38.95 15.76 11.01
C ALA A 444 38.32 14.51 11.67
N PRO A 445 36.98 14.33 11.69
CA PRO A 445 36.36 13.10 12.22
C PRO A 445 36.78 11.82 11.48
N LEU A 446 37.29 11.94 10.25
CA LEU A 446 37.75 10.81 9.42
C LEU A 446 39.27 10.58 9.54
N GLY A 447 39.95 11.22 10.50
CA GLY A 447 41.37 11.04 10.74
C GLY A 447 42.29 11.77 9.74
N ALA A 448 41.76 12.76 9.03
CA ALA A 448 42.52 13.62 8.14
C ALA A 448 42.97 14.92 8.83
N HIS A 449 44.18 15.38 8.51
CA HIS A 449 44.77 16.62 8.98
C HIS A 449 44.92 17.62 7.84
N ILE A 450 44.54 18.88 8.07
CA ILE A 450 44.73 19.96 7.10
C ILE A 450 46.06 20.66 7.40
N ARG A 451 47.08 20.43 6.56
CA ARG A 451 48.44 20.98 6.73
C ARG A 451 48.62 22.34 6.06
N GLY A 452 47.85 22.61 5.01
CA GLY A 452 47.90 23.87 4.28
C GLY A 452 46.52 24.31 3.82
N MET A 453 46.24 25.60 3.91
CA MET A 453 45.02 26.19 3.35
C MET A 453 45.36 27.52 2.70
N GLN A 454 45.06 27.65 1.41
CA GLN A 454 45.39 28.84 0.63
C GLN A 454 44.24 29.20 -0.30
N SER A 455 43.84 30.48 -0.28
CA SER A 455 42.87 31.03 -1.21
C SER A 455 43.54 31.58 -2.46
N TYR A 456 42.77 31.75 -3.54
CA TYR A 456 43.20 32.51 -4.72
C TYR A 456 42.07 33.37 -5.31
N PRO A 457 42.41 34.54 -5.90
CA PRO A 457 41.45 35.36 -6.63
C PRO A 457 41.09 34.68 -7.97
N PRO A 458 39.84 34.26 -8.19
CA PRO A 458 39.44 33.45 -9.36
C PRO A 458 39.51 34.21 -10.70
N ARG A 459 39.59 35.54 -10.67
CA ARG A 459 39.64 36.40 -11.87
C ARG A 459 41.05 36.82 -12.27
N GLU A 460 42.05 36.57 -11.43
CA GLU A 460 43.44 37.00 -11.65
C GLU A 460 44.34 35.80 -11.96
N LEU A 461 44.16 35.20 -13.14
CA LEU A 461 44.87 33.98 -13.58
C LEU A 461 46.39 34.05 -13.41
N THR A 462 46.99 35.23 -13.66
CA THR A 462 48.45 35.45 -13.55
C THR A 462 48.96 35.35 -12.11
N SER A 463 48.10 35.51 -11.12
CA SER A 463 48.48 35.41 -9.70
C SER A 463 48.51 33.96 -9.19
N TRP A 464 47.82 33.03 -9.84
CA TRP A 464 47.56 31.68 -9.30
C TRP A 464 48.85 30.92 -9.00
N ASN A 465 49.86 31.01 -9.87
CA ASN A 465 51.18 30.39 -9.67
C ASN A 465 51.86 30.83 -8.37
N ARG A 466 51.67 32.10 -7.96
CA ARG A 466 52.21 32.62 -6.70
C ARG A 466 51.51 32.02 -5.49
N HIS A 467 50.19 31.83 -5.58
CA HIS A 467 49.41 31.24 -4.51
C HIS A 467 49.69 29.73 -4.36
N ILE A 468 49.92 29.02 -5.48
CA ILE A 468 50.35 27.62 -5.46
C ILE A 468 51.76 27.49 -4.85
N ALA A 469 52.70 28.35 -5.24
CA ALA A 469 54.05 28.38 -4.65
C ALA A 469 54.00 28.55 -3.12
N LYS A 470 53.14 29.48 -2.66
CA LYS A 470 52.92 29.71 -1.23
C LYS A 470 52.32 28.48 -0.52
N LEU A 471 51.35 27.80 -1.14
CA LEU A 471 50.77 26.58 -0.56
C LEU A 471 51.80 25.44 -0.44
N LEU A 472 52.69 25.32 -1.43
CA LEU A 472 53.73 24.29 -1.49
C LEU A 472 54.99 24.67 -0.70
N ASN A 473 55.01 25.82 -0.01
CA ASN A 473 56.17 26.36 0.69
C ASN A 473 57.44 26.44 -0.19
N VAL A 474 57.27 26.89 -1.44
CA VAL A 474 58.38 27.07 -2.39
C VAL A 474 59.33 28.16 -1.88
N PRO A 475 60.65 27.92 -1.79
CA PRO A 475 61.63 28.92 -1.36
C PRO A 475 61.71 30.14 -2.30
N ASP A 476 61.96 31.32 -1.74
CA ASP A 476 62.05 32.59 -2.49
C ASP A 476 63.16 32.57 -3.57
N ASN A 477 64.26 31.84 -3.30
CA ASN A 477 65.39 31.70 -4.21
C ASN A 477 65.19 30.67 -5.34
N PHE A 478 64.03 30.00 -5.42
CA PHE A 478 63.73 29.04 -6.49
C PHE A 478 63.87 29.67 -7.90
N SER A 479 63.60 30.97 -8.03
CA SER A 479 63.75 31.67 -9.29
C SER A 479 65.20 31.78 -9.78
N GLU A 480 66.18 31.71 -8.86
CA GLU A 480 67.62 31.83 -9.12
C GLU A 480 68.24 30.48 -9.49
N ASN A 481 67.75 29.38 -8.92
CA ASN A 481 68.19 28.02 -9.23
C ASN A 481 66.99 27.06 -9.37
N LYS A 482 66.47 26.95 -10.60
CA LYS A 482 65.33 26.08 -10.94
C LYS A 482 65.70 24.60 -11.01
N GLU A 483 66.98 24.25 -10.98
CA GLU A 483 67.44 22.86 -10.97
C GLU A 483 67.48 22.27 -9.57
N ALA A 484 67.49 23.11 -8.53
CA ALA A 484 67.44 22.64 -7.14
C ALA A 484 66.08 21.96 -6.84
N PRO A 485 66.08 20.74 -6.29
CA PRO A 485 64.87 20.02 -5.97
C PRO A 485 64.07 20.76 -4.89
N LEU A 486 62.75 20.81 -5.08
CA LEU A 486 61.86 21.48 -4.11
C LEU A 486 61.54 20.56 -2.93
N PRO A 487 61.30 21.12 -1.71
CA PRO A 487 60.85 20.34 -0.56
C PRO A 487 59.57 19.56 -0.88
N ILE A 488 59.49 18.31 -0.43
CA ILE A 488 58.26 17.53 -0.56
C ILE A 488 57.18 18.17 0.32
N PRO A 489 55.99 18.48 -0.22
CA PRO A 489 54.89 18.99 0.58
C PRO A 489 54.56 18.02 1.71
N ASP A 490 54.20 18.54 2.88
CA ASP A 490 53.84 17.72 4.04
C ASP A 490 52.41 17.16 3.98
N PHE A 491 51.79 17.19 2.80
CA PHE A 491 50.48 16.65 2.48
C PHE A 491 50.51 15.86 1.17
N GLY A 492 49.67 14.82 1.07
CA GLY A 492 49.59 13.94 -0.10
C GLY A 492 48.43 14.25 -1.05
N ALA A 493 47.47 15.07 -0.62
CA ALA A 493 46.29 15.40 -1.41
C ALA A 493 45.90 16.88 -1.27
N VAL A 494 45.29 17.44 -2.33
CA VAL A 494 44.81 18.83 -2.37
C VAL A 494 43.35 18.84 -2.76
N PHE A 495 42.49 19.39 -1.91
CA PHE A 495 41.10 19.65 -2.23
C PHE A 495 40.95 21.00 -2.94
N ILE A 496 40.32 20.99 -4.11
CA ILE A 496 40.11 22.15 -4.97
C ILE A 496 38.60 22.33 -5.22
N PRO A 497 37.90 23.09 -4.36
CA PRO A 497 36.46 23.32 -4.46
C PRO A 497 36.11 24.37 -5.53
N ASP A 498 36.44 24.06 -6.77
CA ASP A 498 36.12 24.91 -7.93
C ASP A 498 35.49 24.06 -9.07
N GLY A 499 35.08 24.70 -10.16
CA GLY A 499 34.62 24.02 -11.37
C GLY A 499 35.75 23.36 -12.15
N TRP A 500 35.39 22.38 -12.99
CA TRP A 500 36.34 21.62 -13.80
C TRP A 500 37.21 22.52 -14.71
N SER A 501 36.61 23.55 -15.33
CA SER A 501 37.35 24.47 -16.20
C SER A 501 38.48 25.19 -15.47
N GLN A 502 38.27 25.55 -14.20
CA GLN A 502 39.30 26.21 -13.40
C GLN A 502 40.35 25.21 -12.94
N ALA A 503 39.93 24.01 -12.55
CA ALA A 503 40.84 22.92 -12.25
C ALA A 503 41.78 22.60 -13.42
N GLN A 504 41.29 22.62 -14.67
CA GLN A 504 42.12 22.40 -15.85
C GLN A 504 43.24 23.43 -16.02
N ASN A 505 43.00 24.67 -15.60
CA ASN A 505 44.00 25.73 -15.64
C ASN A 505 44.93 25.71 -14.41
N LEU A 506 44.48 25.12 -13.29
CA LEU A 506 45.22 25.09 -12.03
C LEU A 506 46.17 23.91 -11.90
N LEU A 507 45.69 22.69 -12.21
CA LEU A 507 46.42 21.45 -11.96
C LEU A 507 47.81 21.42 -12.64
N PRO A 508 47.97 21.81 -13.92
CA PRO A 508 49.28 21.82 -14.57
C PRO A 508 50.34 22.66 -13.83
N ASN A 509 49.94 23.72 -13.13
CA ASN A 509 50.85 24.60 -12.40
C ASN A 509 51.47 23.92 -11.16
N PHE A 510 50.83 22.88 -10.61
CA PHE A 510 51.44 22.07 -9.54
C PHE A 510 52.62 21.25 -10.05
N PHE A 511 52.59 20.82 -11.31
CA PHE A 511 53.70 20.06 -11.92
C PHE A 511 54.94 20.93 -12.12
N PHE A 512 54.76 22.23 -12.36
CA PHE A 512 55.86 23.20 -12.42
C PHE A 512 56.66 23.26 -11.10
N TYR A 513 55.99 23.07 -9.95
CA TYR A 513 56.61 23.00 -8.62
C TYR A 513 56.82 21.57 -8.13
N GLU A 514 57.07 20.64 -9.06
CA GLU A 514 57.38 19.22 -8.80
C GLU A 514 56.33 18.46 -7.98
N ALA A 515 55.09 18.95 -7.88
CA ALA A 515 54.04 18.36 -7.04
C ALA A 515 53.16 17.35 -7.78
N GLU A 516 53.77 16.59 -8.69
CA GLU A 516 53.12 15.62 -9.58
C GLU A 516 52.58 14.36 -8.87
N GLN A 517 53.03 14.11 -7.64
CA GLN A 517 52.59 12.99 -6.81
C GLN A 517 51.31 13.29 -6.01
N LEU A 518 50.84 14.54 -6.00
CA LEU A 518 49.66 14.92 -5.23
C LEU A 518 48.38 14.40 -5.85
N VAL A 519 47.47 13.93 -5.00
CA VAL A 519 46.11 13.56 -5.40
C VAL A 519 45.22 14.81 -5.38
N PHE A 520 44.59 15.12 -6.51
CA PHE A 520 43.72 16.30 -6.63
C PHE A 520 42.26 15.89 -6.42
N LEU A 521 41.63 16.42 -5.38
CA LEU A 521 40.25 16.12 -5.02
C LEU A 521 39.36 17.29 -5.41
N GLY A 522 38.29 17.03 -6.17
CA GLY A 522 37.36 18.06 -6.59
C GLY A 522 35.90 17.72 -6.28
N PRO A 523 35.02 18.72 -6.20
CA PRO A 523 33.61 18.52 -5.89
C PRO A 523 32.85 17.81 -7.01
N GLY A 524 31.60 17.42 -6.75
CA GLY A 524 30.72 16.77 -7.73
C GLY A 524 30.44 17.61 -8.99
N LEU A 525 30.73 18.91 -8.95
CA LEU A 525 30.75 19.78 -10.15
C LEU A 525 31.71 19.27 -11.22
N TRP A 526 32.86 18.71 -10.84
CA TRP A 526 33.80 18.10 -11.80
C TRP A 526 33.14 16.94 -12.50
N SER A 527 32.55 16.02 -11.74
CA SER A 527 31.85 14.84 -12.25
C SER A 527 30.77 15.22 -13.27
N ARG A 528 29.98 16.26 -12.99
CA ARG A 528 28.94 16.76 -13.91
C ARG A 528 29.49 17.43 -15.17
N ALA A 529 30.60 18.16 -15.06
CA ALA A 529 31.26 18.77 -16.21
C ALA A 529 31.89 17.70 -17.12
N LEU A 530 32.47 16.67 -16.51
CA LEU A 530 33.13 15.56 -17.21
C LEU A 530 32.15 14.70 -18.01
N ASP A 531 30.86 14.66 -17.68
CA ASP A 531 29.83 13.96 -18.49
C ASP A 531 29.76 14.46 -19.95
N ARG A 532 30.27 15.68 -20.21
CA ARG A 532 30.27 16.30 -21.54
C ARG A 532 31.66 16.68 -22.04
N ALA A 533 32.70 16.48 -21.23
CA ALA A 533 34.05 16.90 -21.57
C ALA A 533 34.68 15.98 -22.63
N LYS A 534 35.49 16.57 -23.50
CA LYS A 534 36.23 15.87 -24.56
C LYS A 534 37.62 16.47 -24.70
N GLY A 535 38.59 15.68 -25.14
CA GLY A 535 39.94 16.17 -25.43
C GLY A 535 40.74 16.53 -24.17
N ILE A 536 40.43 15.90 -23.04
CA ILE A 536 41.18 16.13 -21.80
C ILE A 536 42.59 15.57 -21.95
N GLU A 537 43.61 16.39 -21.65
CA GLU A 537 45.01 15.96 -21.60
C GLU A 537 45.26 15.12 -20.35
N GLU A 538 44.91 13.84 -20.40
CA GLU A 538 44.89 12.93 -19.25
C GLU A 538 46.15 12.98 -18.40
N GLN A 539 47.32 13.23 -18.98
CA GLN A 539 48.61 13.30 -18.29
C GLN A 539 48.62 14.20 -17.05
N TYR A 540 47.88 15.32 -17.07
CA TYR A 540 47.81 16.27 -15.95
C TYR A 540 46.72 15.93 -14.92
N TYR A 541 45.84 14.98 -15.24
CA TYR A 541 44.64 14.68 -14.46
C TYR A 541 44.58 13.22 -13.97
N LYS A 542 45.66 12.45 -14.16
CA LYS A 542 45.71 11.02 -13.79
C LYS A 542 45.51 10.74 -12.30
N LEU A 543 45.72 11.74 -11.46
CA LEU A 543 45.55 11.70 -10.00
C LEU A 543 44.39 12.61 -9.53
N ALA A 544 43.55 13.08 -10.46
CA ALA A 544 42.36 13.84 -10.13
C ALA A 544 41.18 12.89 -9.84
N ILE A 545 40.43 13.17 -8.78
CA ILE A 545 39.28 12.38 -8.33
C ILE A 545 38.14 13.31 -7.95
N CYS A 546 36.91 12.95 -8.35
CA CYS A 546 35.70 13.68 -7.97
C CYS A 546 34.53 12.71 -7.68
N PRO A 547 33.60 13.08 -6.80
CA PRO A 547 32.46 12.25 -6.45
C PRO A 547 31.28 12.47 -7.41
N GLY A 548 30.35 11.53 -7.46
CA GLY A 548 29.07 11.71 -8.13
C GLY A 548 28.03 10.66 -7.72
N ALA A 549 26.77 11.10 -7.62
CA ALA A 549 25.67 10.24 -7.20
C ALA A 549 25.12 9.33 -8.31
N TRP A 550 25.63 9.45 -9.54
CA TRP A 550 25.12 8.68 -10.69
C TRP A 550 26.27 8.06 -11.48
N TRP A 551 26.15 6.76 -11.71
CA TRP A 551 26.99 6.00 -12.61
C TRP A 551 26.14 5.05 -13.45
N SER A 552 26.11 5.26 -14.76
CA SER A 552 25.30 4.47 -15.71
C SER A 552 25.72 3.01 -15.82
N GLY A 553 26.89 2.63 -15.29
CA GLY A 553 27.38 1.25 -15.28
C GLY A 553 27.12 0.50 -13.98
N SER A 554 26.47 1.11 -12.98
CA SER A 554 26.06 0.40 -11.77
C SER A 554 24.87 -0.51 -12.03
N ASP A 555 24.75 -1.61 -11.30
CA ASP A 555 23.65 -2.58 -11.47
C ASP A 555 22.27 -1.93 -11.36
N GLY A 556 22.10 -1.02 -10.39
CA GLY A 556 20.86 -0.26 -10.21
C GLY A 556 20.57 0.69 -11.38
N ALA A 557 21.59 1.33 -11.95
CA ALA A 557 21.44 2.19 -13.12
C ALA A 557 21.10 1.39 -14.39
N LEU A 558 21.69 0.20 -14.56
CA LEU A 558 21.37 -0.72 -15.64
C LEU A 558 19.92 -1.19 -15.53
N ALA A 559 19.47 -1.61 -14.34
CA ALA A 559 18.09 -2.00 -14.10
C ALA A 559 17.08 -0.86 -14.38
N LEU A 560 17.44 0.39 -14.06
CA LEU A 560 16.63 1.55 -14.46
C LEU A 560 16.63 1.76 -15.97
N GLN A 561 17.78 1.60 -16.63
CA GLN A 561 17.87 1.75 -18.08
C GLN A 561 17.05 0.68 -18.82
N ASP A 562 17.01 -0.54 -18.31
CA ASP A 562 16.18 -1.62 -18.86
C ASP A 562 14.69 -1.26 -18.76
N ALA A 563 14.24 -0.83 -17.58
CA ALA A 563 12.86 -0.40 -17.36
C ALA A 563 12.47 0.82 -18.25
N LEU A 564 13.41 1.74 -18.50
CA LEU A 564 13.17 2.86 -19.43
C LEU A 564 13.11 2.43 -20.89
N THR A 565 13.90 1.41 -21.28
CA THR A 565 13.90 0.86 -22.64
C THR A 565 12.61 0.11 -22.93
N GLU A 566 12.11 -0.68 -21.97
CA GLU A 566 10.82 -1.39 -22.07
C GLU A 566 9.66 -0.43 -22.36
N GLU A 567 9.66 0.74 -21.71
CA GLU A 567 8.61 1.76 -21.86
C GLU A 567 8.91 2.80 -22.96
N GLY A 568 10.06 2.70 -23.66
CA GLY A 568 10.45 3.67 -24.70
C GLY A 568 10.70 5.09 -24.18
N LEU A 569 11.07 5.25 -22.91
CA LEU A 569 11.16 6.55 -22.21
C LEU A 569 12.55 7.21 -22.24
N GLY A 570 13.48 6.63 -23.01
CA GLY A 570 14.80 7.20 -23.30
C GLY A 570 15.89 6.80 -22.32
N ARG A 571 16.83 7.70 -22.05
CA ARG A 571 18.05 7.39 -21.27
C ARG A 571 17.90 7.72 -19.79
N ALA A 572 18.46 6.84 -18.97
CA ALA A 572 18.66 7.05 -17.55
C ALA A 572 19.70 8.15 -17.30
N ASP A 573 19.42 9.01 -16.33
CA ASP A 573 20.38 9.93 -15.75
C ASP A 573 20.05 10.13 -14.27
N PHE A 574 20.90 10.87 -13.55
CA PHE A 574 20.69 11.16 -12.14
C PHE A 574 19.28 11.69 -11.80
N TRP A 575 18.70 12.54 -12.63
CA TRP A 575 17.40 13.14 -12.35
C TRP A 575 16.27 12.15 -12.56
N VAL A 576 16.39 11.28 -13.56
CA VAL A 576 15.45 10.15 -13.75
C VAL A 576 15.57 9.17 -12.58
N ALA A 577 16.79 8.82 -12.19
CA ALA A 577 17.07 7.96 -11.05
C ALA A 577 16.46 8.47 -9.75
N LEU A 578 16.60 9.78 -9.48
CA LEU A 578 16.02 10.43 -8.31
C LEU A 578 14.50 10.20 -8.20
N GLY A 579 13.76 10.40 -9.30
CA GLY A 579 12.32 10.18 -9.32
C GLY A 579 11.93 8.70 -9.20
N PHE A 580 12.66 7.84 -9.89
CA PHE A 580 12.45 6.39 -9.87
C PHE A 580 12.66 5.79 -8.48
N ASP A 581 13.79 6.13 -7.86
CA ASP A 581 14.13 5.66 -6.52
C ASP A 581 13.21 6.26 -5.46
N PHE A 582 12.82 7.53 -5.59
CA PHE A 582 11.89 8.13 -4.63
C PHE A 582 10.53 7.42 -4.61
N VAL A 583 9.97 7.06 -5.77
CA VAL A 583 8.68 6.34 -5.81
C VAL A 583 8.78 4.95 -5.20
N ARG A 584 9.86 4.21 -5.50
CA ARG A 584 10.11 2.89 -4.93
C ARG A 584 10.30 2.95 -3.41
N PHE A 585 11.07 3.94 -2.96
CA PHE A 585 11.27 4.23 -1.54
C PHE A 585 9.95 4.58 -0.84
N ALA A 586 9.16 5.49 -1.40
CA ALA A 586 7.88 5.92 -0.85
C ALA A 586 6.84 4.79 -0.84
N SER A 587 6.85 3.90 -1.83
CA SER A 587 6.01 2.70 -1.81
C SER A 587 6.37 1.77 -0.64
N ARG A 588 7.67 1.57 -0.36
CA ARG A 588 8.11 0.78 0.80
C ARG A 588 7.83 1.45 2.15
N MET A 589 7.81 2.78 2.19
CA MET A 589 7.38 3.52 3.38
C MET A 589 5.91 3.23 3.73
N GLY A 590 5.07 2.90 2.74
CA GLY A 590 3.65 2.70 2.92
C GLY A 590 2.90 3.98 3.33
N VAL A 591 1.65 3.83 3.74
CA VAL A 591 0.80 4.97 4.12
C VAL A 591 1.08 5.39 5.55
N LEU A 592 1.47 6.66 5.76
CA LEU A 592 1.68 7.19 7.10
C LEU A 592 0.34 7.32 7.84
N PRO A 593 0.27 6.94 9.13
CA PRO A 593 -0.94 7.11 9.92
C PRO A 593 -1.25 8.60 10.11
N SER A 594 -2.51 8.93 10.39
CA SER A 594 -2.88 10.26 10.86
C SER A 594 -2.12 10.61 12.14
N GLY A 595 -1.58 11.83 12.21
CA GLY A 595 -0.78 12.27 13.36
C GLY A 595 0.54 11.52 13.52
N TRP A 596 1.24 11.23 12.42
CA TRP A 596 2.57 10.64 12.46
C TRP A 596 3.57 11.52 13.23
N THR A 597 4.62 10.90 13.77
CA THR A 597 5.74 11.58 14.45
C THR A 597 7.04 11.31 13.69
N ALA A 598 8.06 12.15 13.89
CA ALA A 598 9.37 11.97 13.28
C ALA A 598 9.92 10.54 13.52
N ASP A 599 9.83 10.04 14.75
CA ASP A 599 10.29 8.70 15.12
C ASP A 599 9.60 7.59 14.30
N LYS A 600 8.29 7.72 14.04
CA LYS A 600 7.55 6.76 13.20
C LYS A 600 7.96 6.85 11.73
N VAL A 601 8.35 8.03 11.26
CA VAL A 601 8.90 8.18 9.92
C VAL A 601 10.28 7.52 9.88
N ASN A 602 11.17 7.78 10.84
CA ASN A 602 12.50 7.17 10.93
C ASN A 602 12.44 5.64 11.02
N GLU A 603 11.51 5.08 11.81
CA GLU A 603 11.25 3.63 11.89
C GLU A 603 10.91 3.05 10.51
N ARG A 604 10.06 3.73 9.74
CA ARG A 604 9.69 3.29 8.39
C ARG A 604 10.82 3.48 7.39
N ILE A 605 11.60 4.55 7.51
CA ILE A 605 12.79 4.77 6.68
C ILE A 605 13.76 3.61 6.85
N ALA A 606 13.96 3.12 8.09
CA ALA A 606 14.86 2.01 8.37
C ALA A 606 14.53 0.76 7.54
N HIS A 607 13.25 0.50 7.28
CA HIS A 607 12.83 -0.56 6.36
C HIS A 607 12.90 -0.13 4.89
N ALA A 608 12.38 1.06 4.54
CA ALA A 608 12.27 1.51 3.16
C ALA A 608 13.62 1.70 2.46
N GLN A 609 14.66 2.10 3.21
CA GLN A 609 16.02 2.29 2.69
C GLN A 609 16.70 0.99 2.25
N THR A 610 16.18 -0.18 2.63
CA THR A 610 16.75 -1.50 2.26
C THR A 610 16.40 -1.91 0.83
N MET A 611 16.60 -1.01 -0.14
CA MET A 611 16.30 -1.24 -1.55
C MET A 611 17.54 -1.05 -2.43
N ASP A 612 17.55 -1.70 -3.59
CA ASP A 612 18.59 -1.47 -4.58
C ASP A 612 18.34 -0.11 -5.25
N PHE A 613 19.09 0.92 -4.85
CA PHE A 613 19.03 2.24 -5.46
C PHE A 613 19.60 2.21 -6.88
N SER A 614 18.97 2.96 -7.79
CA SER A 614 19.50 3.21 -9.13
C SER A 614 20.60 4.29 -9.14
N MET A 615 20.53 5.24 -8.20
CA MET A 615 21.63 6.16 -7.89
C MET A 615 22.52 5.59 -6.76
N ALA A 616 23.57 6.32 -6.38
CA ALA A 616 24.36 6.00 -5.18
C ALA A 616 23.41 5.82 -3.98
N ALA A 617 23.60 4.76 -3.18
CA ALA A 617 22.63 4.41 -2.15
C ALA A 617 22.55 5.49 -1.06
N LEU A 618 21.33 5.93 -0.76
CA LEU A 618 21.04 6.77 0.40
C LEU A 618 20.79 5.88 1.61
N SER A 619 21.29 6.31 2.76
CA SER A 619 21.00 5.72 4.06
C SER A 619 20.65 6.80 5.06
N TRP A 620 19.83 6.48 6.04
CA TRP A 620 19.47 7.34 7.16
C TRP A 620 19.80 6.62 8.46
N ASP A 621 20.36 7.37 9.41
CA ASP A 621 20.58 6.88 10.77
C ASP A 621 19.27 6.88 11.59
N GLY A 622 19.36 6.49 12.87
CA GLY A 622 18.21 6.42 13.76
C GLY A 622 17.53 7.78 14.02
N GLU A 623 18.26 8.87 13.84
CA GLU A 623 17.74 10.24 13.97
C GLU A 623 17.13 10.75 12.66
N GLY A 624 17.25 10.00 11.57
CA GLY A 624 16.73 10.38 10.27
C GLY A 624 17.66 11.31 9.50
N MET A 625 18.94 11.38 9.87
CA MET A 625 19.96 12.13 9.12
C MET A 625 20.42 11.30 7.93
N ALA A 626 20.26 11.84 6.72
CA ALA A 626 20.67 11.14 5.51
C ALA A 626 22.21 11.13 5.38
N SER A 627 22.73 10.11 4.71
CA SER A 627 24.09 10.06 4.19
C SER A 627 24.14 9.24 2.90
N GLN A 628 25.10 9.54 2.04
CA GLN A 628 25.23 8.89 0.74
C GLN A 628 26.70 8.59 0.44
N GLU A 629 27.02 7.32 0.15
CA GLU A 629 28.35 6.95 -0.34
C GLU A 629 28.39 7.07 -1.86
N LEU A 630 29.11 8.08 -2.35
CA LEU A 630 29.09 8.45 -3.76
C LEU A 630 30.09 7.63 -4.58
N PHE A 631 29.77 7.43 -5.86
CA PHE A 631 30.74 6.90 -6.82
C PHE A 631 31.89 7.90 -7.00
N LEU A 632 33.11 7.39 -7.08
CA LEU A 632 34.31 8.20 -7.30
C LEU A 632 34.78 8.03 -8.74
N PHE A 633 35.14 9.13 -9.37
CA PHE A 633 35.50 9.18 -10.78
C PHE A 633 36.85 9.84 -11.01
N SER A 634 37.59 9.32 -11.99
CA SER A 634 38.79 9.95 -12.52
C SER A 634 38.53 10.50 -13.93
N PRO A 635 39.09 11.66 -14.27
CA PRO A 635 39.03 12.20 -15.62
C PRO A 635 39.74 11.29 -16.63
N THR A 636 39.20 11.26 -17.85
CA THR A 636 39.76 10.56 -19.01
C THR A 636 39.62 11.47 -20.24
N ARG A 637 40.26 11.11 -21.36
CA ARG A 637 40.25 11.87 -22.62
C ARG A 637 38.84 12.16 -23.12
N HIS A 638 37.90 11.25 -22.82
CA HIS A 638 36.50 11.30 -23.24
C HIS A 638 35.53 11.32 -22.05
N GLY A 639 35.85 12.12 -21.04
CA GLY A 639 34.94 12.37 -19.91
C GLY A 639 35.50 11.80 -18.61
N LYS A 640 34.80 10.84 -18.00
CA LYS A 640 35.21 10.22 -16.73
C LYS A 640 35.00 8.71 -16.72
N THR A 641 35.76 8.03 -15.89
CA THR A 641 35.57 6.62 -15.56
C THR A 641 35.58 6.42 -14.05
N VAL A 642 35.05 5.30 -13.56
CA VAL A 642 35.11 4.97 -12.13
C VAL A 642 36.56 4.89 -11.68
N CYS A 643 36.87 5.52 -10.54
CA CYS A 643 38.20 5.58 -9.98
C CYS A 643 38.68 4.18 -9.58
N ASN A 644 39.81 3.74 -10.14
CA ASN A 644 40.51 2.54 -9.71
C ASN A 644 41.58 2.94 -8.69
N VAL A 645 41.30 2.70 -7.41
CA VAL A 645 42.15 3.18 -6.31
C VAL A 645 43.55 2.57 -6.35
N GLU A 646 43.70 1.29 -6.70
CA GLU A 646 45.02 0.64 -6.81
C GLU A 646 45.87 1.27 -7.93
N THR A 647 45.22 1.64 -9.04
CA THR A 647 45.89 2.35 -10.13
C THR A 647 46.33 3.75 -9.70
N ILE A 648 45.52 4.46 -8.91
CA ILE A 648 45.90 5.76 -8.34
C ILE A 648 47.08 5.59 -7.39
N LYS A 649 47.01 4.64 -6.47
CA LYS A 649 48.07 4.36 -5.50
C LYS A 649 49.42 4.06 -6.17
N ALA A 650 49.43 3.15 -7.15
CA ALA A 650 50.64 2.84 -7.91
C ALA A 650 51.20 4.05 -8.68
N ARG A 651 50.32 4.95 -9.17
CA ARG A 651 50.74 6.19 -9.85
C ARG A 651 51.35 7.19 -8.86
N VAL A 652 50.77 7.34 -7.67
CA VAL A 652 51.32 8.17 -6.59
C VAL A 652 52.69 7.66 -6.19
N GLU A 653 52.84 6.37 -5.88
CA GLU A 653 54.11 5.75 -5.51
C GLU A 653 55.19 5.95 -6.59
N LYS A 654 54.83 5.75 -7.87
CA LYS A 654 55.75 5.97 -9.00
C LYS A 654 56.16 7.44 -9.14
N ALA A 655 55.24 8.38 -8.95
CA ALA A 655 55.53 9.82 -9.01
C ALA A 655 56.44 10.24 -7.85
N THR A 656 56.17 9.75 -6.63
CA THR A 656 57.00 9.99 -5.45
C THR A 656 58.41 9.43 -5.63
N ALA A 657 58.55 8.18 -6.09
CA ALA A 657 59.85 7.55 -6.33
C ALA A 657 60.65 8.29 -7.42
N ARG A 658 59.99 8.76 -8.48
CA ARG A 658 60.63 9.57 -9.53
C ARG A 658 61.17 10.88 -8.96
N ARG A 659 60.40 11.54 -8.09
CA ARG A 659 60.83 12.79 -7.46
C ARG A 659 62.01 12.59 -6.51
N LEU A 660 61.95 11.59 -5.62
CA LEU A 660 63.04 11.27 -4.70
C LEU A 660 64.34 10.98 -5.46
N ARG A 661 64.27 10.14 -6.51
CA ARG A 661 65.42 9.84 -7.35
C ARG A 661 66.03 11.06 -8.05
N ARG A 662 65.20 12.04 -8.45
CA ARG A 662 65.70 13.30 -9.03
C ARG A 662 66.46 14.13 -8.00
N ALA A 663 65.97 14.18 -6.76
CA ALA A 663 66.64 14.88 -5.67
C ALA A 663 67.99 14.21 -5.33
N GLU A 664 68.03 12.88 -5.22
CA GLU A 664 69.27 12.11 -5.00
C GLU A 664 70.33 12.41 -6.09
N ILE A 665 69.94 12.34 -7.38
CA ILE A 665 70.86 12.64 -8.50
C ILE A 665 71.38 14.08 -8.45
N TYR A 666 70.57 15.03 -7.98
CA TYR A 666 71.00 16.42 -7.82
C TYR A 666 72.02 16.56 -6.68
N GLU A 667 71.77 15.92 -5.54
CA GLU A 667 72.70 15.92 -4.40
C GLU A 667 74.05 15.28 -4.75
N GLU A 668 74.04 14.16 -5.48
CA GLU A 668 75.24 13.50 -6.01
C GLU A 668 76.06 14.45 -6.89
N ARG A 669 75.40 15.12 -7.86
CA ARG A 669 76.07 16.10 -8.75
C ARG A 669 76.67 17.28 -7.98
N GLN A 670 75.94 17.82 -7.00
CA GLN A 670 76.44 18.92 -6.16
C GLN A 670 77.62 18.49 -5.29
N ALA A 671 77.64 17.25 -4.81
CA ALA A 671 78.77 16.70 -4.07
C ALA A 671 80.00 16.54 -4.97
N GLU A 672 79.83 16.05 -6.20
CA GLU A 672 80.90 15.95 -7.20
C GLU A 672 81.48 17.32 -7.60
N GLU A 673 80.62 18.31 -7.85
CA GLU A 673 81.03 19.68 -8.17
C GLU A 673 81.81 20.33 -7.02
N LYS A 674 81.39 20.12 -5.77
CA LYS A 674 82.13 20.61 -4.57
C LYS A 674 83.45 19.87 -4.36
N ALA A 675 83.51 18.57 -4.62
CA ALA A 675 84.74 17.78 -4.55
C ALA A 675 85.74 18.23 -5.62
N ALA A 676 85.27 18.51 -6.85
CA ALA A 676 86.11 19.04 -7.92
C ALA A 676 86.63 20.47 -7.62
N ALA A 677 85.79 21.32 -7.04
CA ALA A 677 86.16 22.69 -6.65
C ALA A 677 87.09 22.78 -5.42
N SER A 678 87.15 21.74 -4.58
CA SER A 678 88.07 21.66 -3.44
C SER A 678 89.39 20.93 -3.76
N ALA A 679 89.47 20.28 -4.91
CA ALA A 679 90.69 19.67 -5.44
C ALA A 679 91.50 20.61 -6.38
N GLN A 680 90.95 21.79 -6.70
CA GLN A 680 91.63 22.93 -7.34
C GLN A 680 92.06 23.95 -6.28
#